data_AF-A0A5J4WJQ6-F1
#
_entry.id   AF-A0A5J4WJQ6-F1
#
_cell.length_a   1.000
_cell.length_b   1.000
_cell.length_c   1.000
_cell.angle_alpha   90.00
_cell.angle_beta   90.00
_cell.angle_gamma   90.00
#
_symmetry.space_group_name_H-M   'P 1'
#
loop_
_entity.id
_entity.type
_entity.pdbx_description
1 polymer ?
#
loop_
_entity_poly.entity_id
_entity_poly.type
_entity_poly.pdbx_seq_one_letter_code
_entity_poly.pdbx_strand_id
1 'polypeptide(L)'
;MGSLKGKKAQMEPRTFIMMSHSHTEGYKVTEEAKSIISQVPNAILVIFTGNTRSGKSTRINQLISGDTSSWKNNWPMTIAGGYESVTKEFITYGPIKLSTLNAKFDVQTNTSISAESNIFLVDSEGTGNVDGQVRDIFLGVMALLPIASVCVNVTQGFHENDMKDIITQFQLDHLISVLSCQMQMTRGFALMCSRVGYSTAAAGGSVVNIDQIRKNQDNALKRKLLEKLEQKKIEESANTVIVLAQPNDDGQQDANLQKNSLKDFVIFMNNIIGMRTPISGATLIGLVGEILLCAKELRQNVMNDNITSEAFDHVVEHLLTKAGDSAIIKCNEQVDNIRWMTLDQIIARCSPSAVDVIVNEIEKIYNNALGVARAELERFKSEACKQKRTSIITQSRTQVQSAVDTRVNALNNEIVQRVKSSAQSVKEEYIASVRAQVSAMTYQQLRNFSAQVYSRNNTIANDVKQRCGNQLGWLVAEVDLVVHDAAGDTQRQVQIYAQVWYDRGLNGRIPYPHSLSEARGEYWNAPAGANITLYTQDNRAYVITVANDDKAILPKLSANIEIDYDGRQSSQNLDNKVPPVVFFNPGESTVHVNYKAYFKAWTTHGGRRYILFGPRRHYHHKTTVNVSVTIPEGWTYGRINWHGQYQIDGQKATFSLVNNDEVQIPPIPIIKYK
;
A
#
# COMPACT_ATOMS: atom_id res chain seq x y z
N MET A 1 69.88 -8.53 -39.88
CA MET A 1 69.52 -7.47 -38.92
C MET A 1 69.34 -6.16 -39.70
N GLY A 2 68.10 -5.71 -39.83
CA GLY A 2 67.76 -4.44 -40.50
C GLY A 2 66.42 -3.95 -39.95
N SER A 3 66.49 -3.08 -38.93
CA SER A 3 65.32 -2.53 -38.23
C SER A 3 64.63 -1.49 -39.12
N LEU A 4 63.50 -1.85 -39.70
CA LEU A 4 62.50 -0.92 -40.24
C LEU A 4 61.87 -0.14 -39.07
N LYS A 5 62.44 1.02 -38.74
CA LYS A 5 61.74 2.04 -37.94
C LYS A 5 60.59 2.56 -38.79
N GLY A 6 59.36 2.17 -38.45
CA GLY A 6 58.15 2.78 -38.99
C GLY A 6 58.17 4.29 -38.72
N LYS A 7 58.24 5.09 -39.78
CA LYS A 7 57.90 6.50 -39.73
C LYS A 7 56.43 6.60 -39.31
N LYS A 8 56.14 7.11 -38.11
CA LYS A 8 54.80 7.61 -37.79
C LYS A 8 54.46 8.66 -38.85
N ALA A 9 53.46 8.39 -39.68
CA ALA A 9 52.95 9.37 -40.64
C ALA A 9 52.54 10.63 -39.85
N GLN A 10 53.15 11.76 -40.17
CA GLN A 10 52.80 13.05 -39.61
C GLN A 10 51.44 13.43 -40.21
N MET A 11 50.39 13.56 -39.39
CA MET A 11 49.08 13.98 -39.88
C MET A 11 49.14 15.45 -40.28
N GLU A 12 48.90 15.72 -41.56
CA GLU A 12 48.83 17.08 -42.09
C GLU A 12 47.50 17.77 -41.70
N PRO A 13 47.51 19.08 -41.41
CA PRO A 13 46.29 19.83 -41.14
C PRO A 13 45.36 19.84 -42.37
N ARG A 14 44.07 19.55 -42.16
CA ARG A 14 43.06 19.59 -43.23
C ARG A 14 41.71 20.04 -42.71
N THR A 15 40.84 20.46 -43.63
CA THR A 15 39.43 20.73 -43.35
C THR A 15 38.65 19.41 -43.36
N PHE A 16 37.79 19.19 -42.36
CA PHE A 16 36.89 18.05 -42.26
C PHE A 16 35.62 18.45 -41.49
N ILE A 17 34.57 17.64 -41.60
CA ILE A 17 33.31 17.89 -40.88
C ILE A 17 33.38 17.21 -39.53
N MET A 18 33.38 17.98 -38.43
CA MET A 18 33.40 17.40 -37.07
C MET A 18 32.04 16.82 -36.69
N MET A 19 30.98 17.58 -36.91
CA MET A 19 29.61 17.14 -36.68
C MET A 19 28.74 17.42 -37.90
N SER A 20 28.07 16.37 -38.38
CA SER A 20 27.10 16.44 -39.46
C SER A 20 25.68 16.38 -38.89
N HIS A 21 24.76 17.11 -39.50
CA HIS A 21 23.36 17.13 -39.12
C HIS A 21 22.57 16.00 -39.81
N SER A 22 21.71 15.33 -39.04
CA SER A 22 20.67 14.42 -39.55
C SER A 22 19.30 14.94 -39.13
N HIS A 23 18.36 15.00 -40.07
CA HIS A 23 16.99 15.46 -39.77
C HIS A 23 16.31 14.60 -38.67
N THR A 24 16.57 13.30 -38.65
CA THR A 24 15.96 12.37 -37.69
C THR A 24 16.71 12.32 -36.36
N GLU A 25 18.04 12.40 -36.38
CA GLU A 25 18.88 12.12 -35.21
C GLU A 25 19.63 13.33 -34.63
N GLY A 26 19.47 14.52 -35.23
CA GLY A 26 20.23 15.72 -34.88
C GLY A 26 21.71 15.60 -35.26
N TYR A 27 22.57 16.36 -34.60
CA TYR A 27 24.02 16.30 -34.83
C TYR A 27 24.63 14.97 -34.34
N LYS A 28 25.60 14.47 -35.10
CA LYS A 28 26.46 13.34 -34.75
C LYS A 28 27.90 13.67 -35.11
N VAL A 29 28.84 13.18 -34.30
CA VAL A 29 30.26 13.20 -34.64
C VAL A 29 30.50 12.28 -35.84
N THR A 30 31.15 12.78 -36.89
CA THR A 30 31.41 12.00 -38.11
C THR A 30 32.50 10.95 -37.87
N GLU A 31 32.49 9.86 -38.65
CA GLU A 31 33.55 8.85 -38.60
C GLU A 31 34.92 9.42 -38.99
N GLU A 32 34.95 10.39 -39.90
CA GLU A 32 36.18 11.10 -40.24
C GLU A 32 36.72 11.88 -39.03
N ALA A 33 35.89 12.62 -38.32
CA ALA A 33 36.29 13.36 -37.13
C ALA A 33 36.78 12.42 -36.02
N LYS A 34 36.09 11.29 -35.80
CA LYS A 34 36.54 10.25 -34.87
C LYS A 34 37.92 9.73 -35.26
N SER A 35 38.12 9.40 -36.54
CA SER A 35 39.41 8.90 -37.04
C SER A 35 40.53 9.93 -36.89
N ILE A 36 40.28 11.21 -37.15
CA ILE A 36 41.33 12.24 -37.12
C ILE A 36 41.67 12.61 -35.67
N ILE A 37 40.65 12.94 -34.87
CA ILE A 37 40.85 13.51 -33.54
C ILE A 37 41.34 12.42 -32.58
N SER A 38 40.84 11.19 -32.66
CA SER A 38 41.26 10.12 -31.73
C SER A 38 42.75 9.77 -31.79
N GLN A 39 43.43 10.09 -32.89
CA GLN A 39 44.85 9.77 -33.10
C GLN A 39 45.81 10.74 -32.40
N VAL A 40 45.33 11.87 -31.88
CA VAL A 40 46.20 12.88 -31.25
C VAL A 40 46.29 12.71 -29.73
N PRO A 41 47.51 12.81 -29.14
CA PRO A 41 47.72 12.58 -27.72
C PRO A 41 47.32 13.77 -26.82
N ASN A 42 47.35 14.99 -27.36
CA ASN A 42 46.99 16.22 -26.65
C ASN A 42 46.13 17.09 -27.58
N ALA A 43 44.81 16.99 -27.44
CA ALA A 43 43.83 17.67 -28.30
C ALA A 43 43.33 18.97 -27.66
N ILE A 44 43.41 20.08 -28.40
CA ILE A 44 42.82 21.38 -28.06
C ILE A 44 41.64 21.61 -29.00
N LEU A 45 40.47 21.87 -28.43
CA LEU A 45 39.31 22.29 -29.20
C LEU A 45 39.11 23.81 -29.01
N VAL A 46 39.07 24.55 -30.12
CA VAL A 46 38.75 25.97 -30.13
C VAL A 46 37.52 26.16 -30.98
N ILE A 47 36.41 26.59 -30.37
CA ILE A 47 35.14 26.77 -31.09
C ILE A 47 34.87 28.25 -31.34
N PHE A 48 34.49 28.58 -32.57
CA PHE A 48 34.04 29.90 -32.97
C PHE A 48 32.51 29.91 -33.09
N THR A 49 31.86 30.70 -32.24
CA THR A 49 30.41 30.90 -32.18
C THR A 49 30.05 32.36 -32.47
N GLY A 50 28.81 32.62 -32.85
CA GLY A 50 28.32 33.98 -33.12
C GLY A 50 27.32 34.04 -34.27
N ASN A 51 26.61 35.16 -34.37
CA ASN A 51 25.53 35.37 -35.35
C ASN A 51 26.00 35.18 -36.80
N THR A 52 25.05 34.92 -37.70
CA THR A 52 25.31 34.81 -39.13
C THR A 52 26.02 36.06 -39.65
N ARG A 53 27.07 35.88 -40.46
CA ARG A 53 27.96 36.94 -40.99
C ARG A 53 28.78 37.71 -39.94
N SER A 54 28.96 37.22 -38.73
CA SER A 54 29.88 37.81 -37.75
C SER A 54 31.37 37.78 -38.14
N GLY A 55 31.76 36.98 -39.15
CA GLY A 55 33.14 36.89 -39.63
C GLY A 55 33.94 35.72 -39.04
N LYS A 56 33.28 34.70 -38.46
CA LYS A 56 33.91 33.52 -37.85
C LYS A 56 34.89 32.80 -38.77
N SER A 57 34.41 32.34 -39.93
CA SER A 57 35.21 31.65 -40.95
C SER A 57 36.39 32.51 -41.41
N THR A 58 36.18 33.83 -41.54
CA THR A 58 37.25 34.80 -41.86
C THR A 58 38.32 34.83 -40.78
N ARG A 59 37.96 34.88 -39.49
CA ARG A 59 38.93 34.88 -38.39
C ARG A 59 39.69 33.56 -38.28
N ILE A 60 39.01 32.43 -38.48
CA ILE A 60 39.68 31.12 -38.55
C ILE A 60 40.69 31.11 -39.69
N ASN A 61 40.31 31.57 -40.87
CA ASN A 61 41.19 31.66 -42.03
C ASN A 61 42.42 32.54 -41.76
N GLN A 62 42.23 33.74 -41.22
CA GLN A 62 43.33 34.63 -40.83
C GLN A 62 44.26 34.00 -39.79
N LEU A 63 43.74 33.22 -38.83
CA LEU A 63 44.55 32.45 -37.88
C LEU A 63 45.33 31.33 -38.56
N ILE A 64 44.72 30.65 -39.53
CA ILE A 64 45.37 29.57 -40.28
C ILE A 64 46.49 30.13 -41.17
N SER A 65 46.28 31.22 -41.91
CA SER A 65 47.30 31.74 -42.83
C SER A 65 48.35 32.62 -42.15
N GLY A 66 47.97 33.37 -41.11
CA GLY A 66 48.75 34.50 -40.61
C GLY A 66 48.70 35.74 -41.52
N ASP A 67 47.93 35.69 -42.62
CA ASP A 67 47.67 36.79 -43.55
C ASP A 67 46.33 37.45 -43.24
N THR A 68 46.38 38.73 -42.89
CA THR A 68 45.24 39.60 -42.61
C THR A 68 45.02 40.65 -43.70
N SER A 69 45.84 40.65 -44.75
CA SER A 69 45.90 41.72 -45.75
C SER A 69 45.04 41.49 -47.00
N SER A 70 44.64 40.25 -47.27
CA SER A 70 43.92 39.90 -48.49
C SER A 70 42.71 39.01 -48.24
N TRP A 71 41.57 39.40 -48.80
CA TRP A 71 40.32 38.63 -48.72
C TRP A 71 40.22 37.56 -49.84
N LYS A 72 41.15 37.58 -50.80
CA LYS A 72 41.13 36.83 -52.07
C LYS A 72 42.10 35.64 -52.11
N ASN A 73 42.37 35.00 -50.99
CA ASN A 73 43.16 33.77 -50.96
C ASN A 73 42.28 32.53 -51.17
N ASN A 74 42.87 31.44 -51.66
CA ASN A 74 42.26 30.11 -51.58
C ASN A 74 42.26 29.67 -50.11
N TRP A 75 41.16 29.96 -49.43
CA TRP A 75 41.01 29.72 -48.01
C TRP A 75 40.53 28.30 -47.70
N PRO A 76 41.04 27.67 -46.62
CA PRO A 76 40.61 26.33 -46.21
C PRO A 76 39.19 26.28 -45.65
N MET A 77 38.69 27.38 -45.08
CA MET A 77 37.26 27.55 -44.73
C MET A 77 36.57 28.39 -45.79
N THR A 78 35.39 27.95 -46.24
CA THR A 78 34.57 28.70 -47.20
C THR A 78 34.07 30.01 -46.59
N ILE A 79 34.26 31.13 -47.30
CA ILE A 79 33.73 32.45 -46.92
C ILE A 79 32.57 32.78 -47.87
N ALA A 80 31.38 33.03 -47.33
CA ALA A 80 30.20 33.35 -48.13
C ALA A 80 29.97 34.85 -48.32
N GLY A 81 29.62 35.26 -49.54
CA GLY A 81 28.96 36.54 -49.84
C GLY A 81 27.49 36.29 -50.23
N GLY A 82 26.53 37.00 -49.62
CA GLY A 82 25.09 36.80 -49.87
C GLY A 82 24.27 36.49 -48.60
N TYR A 83 22.93 36.52 -48.68
CA TYR A 83 21.97 36.41 -47.54
C TYR A 83 21.70 34.98 -47.06
N GLU A 84 22.19 33.97 -47.76
CA GLU A 84 21.99 32.57 -47.40
C GLU A 84 23.14 32.04 -46.53
N SER A 85 22.79 31.19 -45.54
CA SER A 85 23.77 30.43 -44.75
C SER A 85 24.49 29.41 -45.63
N VAL A 86 25.83 29.40 -45.61
CA VAL A 86 26.68 28.52 -46.44
C VAL A 86 27.28 27.35 -45.67
N THR A 87 27.00 27.22 -44.36
CA THR A 87 27.65 26.20 -43.52
C THR A 87 26.61 25.48 -42.68
N LYS A 88 26.18 24.27 -43.06
CA LYS A 88 25.15 23.46 -42.35
C LYS A 88 25.73 22.47 -41.33
N GLU A 89 27.03 22.57 -41.05
CA GLU A 89 27.86 21.56 -40.40
C GLU A 89 28.91 22.23 -39.50
N PHE A 90 29.45 21.50 -38.52
CA PHE A 90 30.58 21.99 -37.73
C PHE A 90 31.89 21.71 -38.45
N ILE A 91 32.26 22.62 -39.36
CA ILE A 91 33.48 22.49 -40.15
C ILE A 91 34.67 22.72 -39.24
N THR A 92 35.65 21.84 -39.31
CA THR A 92 36.83 21.87 -38.45
C THR A 92 38.10 21.82 -39.27
N TYR A 93 39.10 22.61 -38.87
CA TYR A 93 40.43 22.58 -39.44
C TYR A 93 41.46 22.17 -38.38
N GLY A 94 42.21 21.13 -38.68
CA GLY A 94 43.25 20.60 -37.79
C GLY A 94 43.75 19.21 -38.23
N PRO A 95 44.63 18.58 -37.44
CA PRO A 95 45.30 19.12 -36.25
C PRO A 95 46.38 20.16 -36.62
N ILE A 96 46.32 21.36 -36.04
CA ILE A 96 47.40 22.36 -36.14
C ILE A 96 48.31 22.24 -34.92
N LYS A 97 49.62 22.15 -35.13
CA LYS A 97 50.59 22.19 -34.04
C LYS A 97 50.64 23.59 -33.43
N LEU A 98 50.62 23.68 -32.10
CA LEU A 98 50.67 24.98 -31.41
C LEU A 98 51.94 25.76 -31.77
N SER A 99 53.08 25.06 -31.90
CA SER A 99 54.34 25.63 -32.41
C SER A 99 54.19 26.29 -33.78
N THR A 100 53.39 25.72 -34.69
CA THR A 100 53.11 26.30 -36.01
C THR A 100 52.33 27.61 -35.91
N LEU A 101 51.32 27.69 -35.02
CA LEU A 101 50.61 28.96 -34.79
C LEU A 101 51.52 30.01 -34.15
N ASN A 102 52.33 29.62 -33.17
CA ASN A 102 53.27 30.53 -32.51
C ASN A 102 54.28 31.12 -33.50
N ALA A 103 54.80 30.30 -34.42
CA ALA A 103 55.70 30.77 -35.47
C ALA A 103 55.03 31.76 -36.44
N LYS A 104 53.76 31.54 -36.81
CA LYS A 104 53.03 32.43 -37.73
C LYS A 104 52.79 33.85 -37.18
N PHE A 105 52.67 33.96 -35.86
CA PHE A 105 52.38 35.23 -35.18
C PHE A 105 53.58 35.78 -34.38
N ASP A 106 54.78 35.23 -34.58
CA ASP A 106 56.00 35.63 -33.87
C ASP A 106 55.82 35.64 -32.35
N VAL A 107 55.19 34.60 -31.81
CA VAL A 107 54.95 34.40 -30.37
C VAL A 107 56.06 33.51 -29.82
N GLN A 108 56.81 34.02 -28.84
CA GLN A 108 57.83 33.22 -28.17
C GLN A 108 57.16 32.17 -27.28
N THR A 109 57.55 30.89 -27.45
CA THR A 109 57.04 29.80 -26.63
C THR A 109 57.66 29.85 -25.23
N ASN A 110 56.83 30.03 -24.20
CA ASN A 110 57.24 29.76 -22.84
C ASN A 110 57.52 28.25 -22.69
N THR A 111 58.69 27.90 -22.16
CA THR A 111 59.24 26.54 -22.03
C THR A 111 58.45 25.61 -21.08
N SER A 112 57.28 26.01 -20.62
CA SER A 112 56.46 25.31 -19.61
C SER A 112 55.41 24.34 -20.18
N ILE A 113 55.19 24.29 -21.50
CA ILE A 113 54.24 23.34 -22.12
C ILE A 113 54.97 22.01 -22.40
N SER A 114 54.72 20.99 -21.58
CA SER A 114 55.48 19.72 -21.58
C SER A 114 55.20 18.78 -22.76
N ALA A 115 54.11 19.00 -23.52
CA ALA A 115 53.74 18.19 -24.68
C ALA A 115 53.10 19.04 -25.80
N GLU A 116 53.54 18.82 -27.04
CA GLU A 116 53.03 19.56 -28.21
C GLU A 116 51.51 19.38 -28.38
N SER A 117 50.78 20.48 -28.32
CA SER A 117 49.32 20.56 -28.42
C SER A 117 48.85 20.53 -29.87
N ASN A 118 47.74 19.83 -30.13
CA ASN A 118 47.12 19.69 -31.45
C ASN A 118 45.78 20.42 -31.46
N ILE A 119 45.70 21.51 -32.21
CA ILE A 119 44.58 22.43 -32.20
C ILE A 119 43.61 22.11 -33.33
N PHE A 120 42.33 22.05 -32.98
CA PHE A 120 41.22 21.92 -33.88
C PHE A 120 40.39 23.21 -33.78
N LEU A 121 40.35 23.97 -34.88
CA LEU A 121 39.54 25.17 -35.00
C LEU A 121 38.18 24.78 -35.57
N VAL A 122 37.13 24.90 -34.78
CA VAL A 122 35.76 24.56 -35.17
C VAL A 122 34.99 25.82 -35.53
N ASP A 123 34.48 25.87 -36.75
CA ASP A 123 33.57 26.90 -37.22
C ASP A 123 32.12 26.43 -37.00
N SER A 124 31.35 27.15 -36.19
CA SER A 124 29.92 26.88 -36.04
C SER A 124 29.11 27.60 -37.11
N GLU A 125 27.94 27.06 -37.47
CA GLU A 125 26.96 27.83 -38.24
C GLU A 125 26.51 29.08 -37.46
N GLY A 126 26.08 30.12 -38.19
CA GLY A 126 25.54 31.34 -37.58
C GLY A 126 24.10 31.17 -37.09
N THR A 127 23.81 31.69 -35.91
CA THR A 127 22.51 31.55 -35.21
C THR A 127 21.40 32.50 -35.72
N GLY A 128 21.61 33.20 -36.84
CA GLY A 128 20.94 34.48 -37.12
C GLY A 128 19.57 34.49 -37.84
N ASN A 129 19.19 33.48 -38.63
CA ASN A 129 17.82 33.30 -39.17
C ASN A 129 17.82 32.18 -40.22
N VAL A 130 17.07 31.08 -40.01
CA VAL A 130 16.21 30.33 -40.96
C VAL A 130 15.43 29.28 -40.13
N ASP A 131 14.11 29.21 -40.32
CA ASP A 131 13.12 28.30 -39.69
C ASP A 131 13.67 26.97 -39.13
N GLY A 132 13.38 26.66 -37.84
CA GLY A 132 13.62 25.37 -37.18
C GLY A 132 15.07 24.90 -37.04
N GLN A 133 16.00 25.45 -37.83
CA GLN A 133 17.38 24.99 -38.00
C GLN A 133 18.35 25.59 -36.96
N VAL A 134 18.07 26.81 -36.49
CA VAL A 134 18.83 27.47 -35.40
C VAL A 134 18.92 26.59 -34.15
N ARG A 135 17.86 25.83 -33.88
CA ARG A 135 17.78 24.92 -32.73
C ARG A 135 18.83 23.82 -32.77
N ASP A 136 18.90 23.08 -33.88
CA ASP A 136 19.82 21.96 -33.97
C ASP A 136 21.28 22.46 -33.95
N ILE A 137 21.57 23.59 -34.60
CA ILE A 137 22.90 24.24 -34.57
C ILE A 137 23.27 24.59 -33.13
N PHE A 138 22.34 25.18 -32.39
CA PHE A 138 22.55 25.50 -30.98
C PHE A 138 22.86 24.26 -30.15
N LEU A 139 22.15 23.14 -30.36
CA LEU A 139 22.44 21.86 -29.68
C LEU A 139 23.85 21.33 -30.02
N GLY A 140 24.31 21.53 -31.25
CA GLY A 140 25.69 21.22 -31.64
C GLY A 140 26.70 22.11 -30.90
N VAL A 141 26.46 23.42 -30.82
CA VAL A 141 27.32 24.36 -30.07
C VAL A 141 27.37 23.95 -28.59
N MET A 142 26.20 23.66 -28.01
CA MET A 142 26.04 23.19 -26.63
C MET A 142 26.84 21.94 -26.30
N ALA A 143 26.98 21.03 -27.26
CA ALA A 143 27.77 19.82 -27.04
C ALA A 143 29.28 20.09 -27.01
N LEU A 144 29.72 21.22 -27.58
CA LEU A 144 31.14 21.56 -27.70
C LEU A 144 31.60 22.58 -26.65
N LEU A 145 30.75 23.52 -26.21
CA LEU A 145 31.10 24.51 -25.17
C LEU A 145 31.78 23.90 -23.93
N PRO A 146 31.29 22.79 -23.34
CA PRO A 146 31.81 22.27 -22.07
C PRO A 146 33.19 21.61 -22.21
N ILE A 147 33.60 21.29 -23.43
CA ILE A 147 34.84 20.56 -23.71
C ILE A 147 35.81 21.40 -24.53
N ALA A 148 35.36 22.55 -25.03
CA ALA A 148 36.20 23.54 -25.68
C ALA A 148 37.23 24.08 -24.68
N SER A 149 38.48 24.11 -25.12
CA SER A 149 39.56 24.74 -24.35
C SER A 149 39.47 26.26 -24.47
N VAL A 150 39.08 26.75 -25.65
CA VAL A 150 38.80 28.17 -25.87
C VAL A 150 37.49 28.33 -26.64
N CYS A 151 36.56 29.08 -26.06
CA CYS A 151 35.33 29.50 -26.68
C CYS A 151 35.51 30.91 -27.24
N VAL A 152 35.34 31.08 -28.54
CA VAL A 152 35.47 32.37 -29.23
C VAL A 152 34.09 32.83 -29.68
N ASN A 153 33.57 33.90 -29.08
CA ASN A 153 32.35 34.53 -29.57
C ASN A 153 32.72 35.71 -30.49
N VAL A 154 32.27 35.68 -31.74
CA VAL A 154 32.49 36.74 -32.72
C VAL A 154 31.21 37.54 -32.89
N THR A 155 31.29 38.84 -32.65
CA THR A 155 30.16 39.77 -32.75
C THR A 155 30.53 40.99 -33.61
N GLN A 156 29.53 41.65 -34.21
CA GLN A 156 29.71 42.88 -35.00
C GLN A 156 29.60 44.17 -34.16
N GLY A 157 29.53 44.04 -32.83
CA GLY A 157 29.32 45.15 -31.91
C GLY A 157 29.43 44.76 -30.45
N PHE A 158 29.34 45.74 -29.56
CA PHE A 158 29.25 45.52 -28.11
C PHE A 158 27.93 46.16 -27.61
N HIS A 159 26.79 45.62 -28.07
CA HIS A 159 25.45 46.12 -27.72
C HIS A 159 24.83 45.38 -26.53
N GLU A 160 23.81 45.98 -25.91
CA GLU A 160 23.15 45.42 -24.71
C GLU A 160 22.50 44.05 -24.97
N ASN A 161 21.92 43.85 -26.16
CA ASN A 161 21.31 42.58 -26.55
C ASN A 161 22.36 41.47 -26.73
N ASP A 162 23.47 41.76 -27.41
CA ASP A 162 24.59 40.82 -27.56
C ASP A 162 25.16 40.41 -26.19
N MET A 163 25.23 41.35 -25.25
CA MET A 163 25.68 41.10 -23.89
C MET A 163 24.78 40.14 -23.12
N LYS A 164 23.45 40.19 -23.31
CA LYS A 164 22.52 39.25 -22.67
C LYS A 164 22.77 37.82 -23.13
N ASP A 165 22.99 37.63 -24.43
CA ASP A 165 23.25 36.31 -25.01
C ASP A 165 24.61 35.77 -24.57
N ILE A 166 25.65 36.62 -24.56
CA ILE A 166 26.99 36.27 -24.04
C ILE A 166 26.90 35.84 -22.57
N ILE A 167 26.22 36.60 -21.72
CA ILE A 167 26.06 36.27 -20.29
C ILE A 167 25.33 34.93 -20.12
N THR A 168 24.26 34.69 -20.89
CA THR A 168 23.49 33.44 -20.81
C THR A 168 24.34 32.25 -21.29
N GLN A 169 25.19 32.44 -22.31
CA GLN A 169 26.15 31.44 -22.76
C GLN A 169 27.15 31.06 -21.64
N PHE A 170 27.65 32.04 -20.86
CA PHE A 170 28.50 31.75 -19.70
C PHE A 170 27.76 30.91 -18.65
N GLN A 171 26.54 31.29 -18.26
CA GLN A 171 25.76 30.54 -17.27
C GLN A 171 25.51 29.10 -17.71
N LEU A 172 25.21 28.92 -18.99
CA LEU A 172 24.96 27.62 -19.60
C LEU A 172 26.24 26.79 -19.66
N ASP A 173 27.37 27.39 -20.04
CA ASP A 173 28.67 26.71 -20.05
C ASP A 173 29.09 26.22 -18.65
N HIS A 174 28.86 27.03 -17.61
CA HIS A 174 29.06 26.65 -16.20
C HIS A 174 28.20 25.44 -15.82
N LEU A 175 26.91 25.42 -16.17
CA LEU A 175 26.03 24.29 -15.85
C LEU A 175 26.39 23.00 -16.60
N ILE A 176 26.72 23.08 -17.89
CA ILE A 176 27.07 21.86 -18.64
C ILE A 176 28.48 21.39 -18.25
N SER A 177 29.38 22.27 -17.78
CA SER A 177 30.68 21.88 -17.21
C SER A 177 30.52 20.85 -16.09
N VAL A 178 29.49 21.05 -15.27
CA VAL A 178 29.17 20.16 -14.17
C VAL A 178 28.68 18.79 -14.68
N LEU A 179 27.91 18.78 -15.76
CA LEU A 179 27.43 17.54 -16.40
C LEU A 179 28.57 16.73 -17.03
N SER A 180 29.63 17.38 -17.49
CA SER A 180 30.69 16.81 -18.33
C SER A 180 31.90 16.24 -17.56
N CYS A 181 31.63 15.56 -16.44
CA CYS A 181 32.55 14.59 -15.80
C CYS A 181 33.71 15.13 -14.93
N GLN A 182 33.48 16.10 -14.03
CA GLN A 182 34.42 16.47 -12.94
C GLN A 182 35.86 16.84 -13.37
N MET A 183 36.14 16.98 -14.67
CA MET A 183 37.45 17.35 -15.16
C MET A 183 37.62 18.87 -15.01
N GLN A 184 38.62 19.29 -14.23
CA GLN A 184 39.05 20.68 -14.19
C GLN A 184 39.70 21.06 -15.53
N MET A 185 38.87 21.46 -16.49
CA MET A 185 39.31 22.08 -17.73
C MET A 185 39.37 23.58 -17.48
N THR A 186 40.57 24.17 -17.39
CA THR A 186 40.70 25.63 -17.46
C THR A 186 40.26 26.06 -18.85
N ARG A 187 39.19 26.85 -18.93
CA ARG A 187 38.60 27.32 -20.19
C ARG A 187 38.96 28.77 -20.42
N GLY A 188 39.21 29.11 -21.67
CA GLY A 188 39.36 30.49 -22.12
C GLY A 188 38.11 30.97 -22.82
N PHE A 189 37.68 32.19 -22.53
CA PHE A 189 36.68 32.89 -23.32
C PHE A 189 37.33 34.07 -24.06
N ALA A 190 37.11 34.12 -25.37
CA ALA A 190 37.55 35.23 -26.20
C ALA A 190 36.35 35.88 -26.88
N LEU A 191 36.16 37.18 -26.64
CA LEU A 191 35.18 37.98 -27.37
C LEU A 191 35.90 38.75 -28.48
N MET A 192 35.62 38.43 -29.73
CA MET A 192 36.11 39.17 -30.89
C MET A 192 35.03 40.12 -31.39
N CYS A 193 35.19 41.41 -31.11
CA CYS A 193 34.28 42.45 -31.55
C CYS A 193 34.75 42.98 -32.90
N SER A 194 34.25 42.37 -33.97
CA SER A 194 34.44 42.87 -35.33
C SER A 194 33.73 44.22 -35.49
N ARG A 195 34.30 45.11 -36.32
CA ARG A 195 33.77 46.47 -36.58
C ARG A 195 33.76 47.39 -35.36
N VAL A 196 34.38 46.96 -34.26
CA VAL A 196 34.57 47.75 -33.04
C VAL A 196 36.06 47.99 -32.94
N GLY A 197 36.50 49.20 -33.24
CA GLY A 197 37.92 49.52 -33.23
C GLY A 197 38.19 50.91 -33.73
N TYR A 198 39.36 51.42 -33.34
CA TYR A 198 39.89 52.69 -33.81
C TYR A 198 39.92 52.75 -35.35
N SER A 199 39.23 53.73 -35.95
CA SER A 199 39.39 54.03 -37.37
C SER A 199 40.67 54.84 -37.55
N THR A 200 41.62 54.30 -38.31
CA THR A 200 42.90 54.93 -38.66
C THR A 200 42.72 56.27 -39.39
N ALA A 201 41.53 56.57 -39.91
CA ALA A 201 41.18 57.86 -40.52
C ALA A 201 41.18 59.05 -39.55
N ALA A 202 41.12 58.83 -38.23
CA ALA A 202 40.96 59.89 -37.23
C ALA A 202 42.27 60.40 -36.60
N ALA A 203 43.42 59.74 -36.81
CA ALA A 203 44.71 60.28 -36.35
C ALA A 203 45.88 59.86 -37.22
N GLY A 204 46.65 60.84 -37.69
CA GLY A 204 47.91 60.66 -38.40
C GLY A 204 49.07 60.20 -37.50
N GLY A 205 48.84 59.21 -36.63
CA GLY A 205 49.84 58.65 -35.71
C GLY A 205 50.60 57.45 -36.27
N SER A 206 51.77 57.15 -35.70
CA SER A 206 52.55 55.94 -36.01
C SER A 206 51.89 54.67 -35.46
N VAL A 207 52.11 53.51 -36.11
CA VAL A 207 51.49 52.20 -35.79
C VAL A 207 51.68 51.77 -34.32
N VAL A 208 52.79 52.14 -33.68
CA VAL A 208 53.09 51.81 -32.27
C VAL A 208 52.14 52.52 -31.30
N ASN A 209 51.73 53.76 -31.61
CA ASN A 209 50.75 54.49 -30.80
C ASN A 209 49.33 53.90 -30.97
N ILE A 210 49.02 53.41 -32.18
CA ILE A 210 47.69 52.86 -32.50
C ILE A 210 47.46 51.48 -31.87
N ASP A 211 48.47 50.59 -31.82
CA ASP A 211 48.32 49.29 -31.14
C ASP A 211 48.09 49.45 -29.63
N GLN A 212 48.75 50.43 -29.00
CA GLN A 212 48.54 50.71 -27.58
C GLN A 212 47.13 51.26 -27.31
N ILE A 213 46.60 52.12 -28.20
CA ILE A 213 45.22 52.61 -28.12
C ILE A 213 44.23 51.46 -28.24
N ARG A 214 44.43 50.53 -29.20
CA ARG A 214 43.62 49.31 -29.32
C ARG A 214 43.66 48.49 -28.04
N LYS A 215 44.85 48.18 -27.50
CA LYS A 215 44.97 47.43 -26.23
C LYS A 215 44.25 48.11 -25.06
N ASN A 216 44.25 49.44 -25.01
CA ASN A 216 43.48 50.18 -24.00
C ASN A 216 41.97 50.02 -24.19
N GLN A 217 41.48 49.99 -25.44
CA GLN A 217 40.08 49.70 -25.76
C GLN A 217 39.69 48.26 -25.39
N ASP A 218 40.52 47.29 -25.74
CA ASP A 218 40.37 45.87 -25.38
C ASP A 218 40.19 45.71 -23.87
N ASN A 219 41.09 46.34 -23.10
CA ASN A 219 41.04 46.32 -21.63
C ASN A 219 39.79 47.02 -21.06
N ALA A 220 39.35 48.11 -21.69
CA ALA A 220 38.13 48.81 -21.27
C ALA A 220 36.87 47.97 -21.52
N LEU A 221 36.76 47.32 -22.68
CA LEU A 221 35.65 46.43 -23.01
C LEU A 221 35.68 45.15 -22.16
N LYS A 222 36.87 44.59 -21.92
CA LYS A 222 37.06 43.48 -20.99
C LYS A 222 36.58 43.82 -19.59
N ARG A 223 36.91 45.01 -19.08
CA ARG A 223 36.43 45.45 -17.76
C ARG A 223 34.91 45.54 -17.73
N LYS A 224 34.28 46.13 -18.74
CA LYS A 224 32.82 46.20 -18.86
C LYS A 224 32.18 44.81 -18.91
N LEU A 225 32.77 43.86 -19.64
CA LEU A 225 32.30 42.48 -19.68
C LEU A 225 32.39 41.83 -18.29
N LEU A 226 33.55 41.92 -17.63
CA LEU A 226 33.77 41.35 -16.30
C LEU A 226 32.83 41.98 -15.25
N GLU A 227 32.63 43.30 -15.28
CA GLU A 227 31.67 44.00 -14.40
C GLU A 227 30.23 43.50 -14.61
N LYS A 228 29.82 43.28 -15.87
CA LYS A 228 28.50 42.72 -16.17
C LYS A 228 28.36 41.26 -15.76
N LEU A 229 29.41 40.46 -15.92
CA LEU A 229 29.45 39.08 -15.44
C LEU A 229 29.33 39.05 -13.90
N GLU A 230 30.09 39.90 -13.21
CA GLU A 230 30.05 40.02 -11.74
C GLU A 230 28.67 40.46 -11.23
N GLN A 231 28.03 41.45 -11.87
CA GLN A 231 26.65 41.86 -11.55
C GLN A 231 25.63 40.71 -11.68
N LYS A 232 25.91 39.75 -12.57
CA LYS A 232 25.12 38.53 -12.76
C LYS A 232 25.61 37.35 -11.94
N LYS A 233 26.54 37.60 -11.01
CA LYS A 233 27.20 36.59 -10.17
C LYS A 233 27.83 35.52 -11.05
N ILE A 234 28.64 35.89 -12.04
CA ILE A 234 29.47 34.97 -12.81
C ILE A 234 30.91 35.41 -12.52
N GLU A 235 31.66 34.54 -11.84
CA GLU A 235 33.05 34.84 -11.46
C GLU A 235 33.98 34.18 -12.46
N GLU A 236 34.53 35.00 -13.35
CA GLU A 236 35.56 34.58 -14.30
C GLU A 236 36.89 35.21 -13.94
N SER A 237 37.97 34.43 -14.05
CA SER A 237 39.29 34.99 -13.87
C SER A 237 39.57 36.00 -14.99
N ALA A 238 40.12 37.15 -14.64
CA ALA A 238 40.61 38.08 -15.65
C ALA A 238 41.66 37.40 -16.56
N ASN A 239 42.32 36.32 -16.13
CA ASN A 239 43.28 35.58 -16.94
C ASN A 239 42.63 34.58 -17.91
N THR A 240 41.35 34.21 -17.70
CA THR A 240 40.58 33.30 -18.55
C THR A 240 39.70 34.02 -19.56
N VAL A 241 39.67 35.36 -19.55
CA VAL A 241 38.87 36.17 -20.48
C VAL A 241 39.74 37.14 -21.26
N ILE A 242 39.56 37.20 -22.58
CA ILE A 242 40.11 38.23 -23.46
C ILE A 242 38.99 38.88 -24.29
N VAL A 243 39.09 40.19 -24.50
CA VAL A 243 38.23 40.92 -25.43
C VAL A 243 39.13 41.60 -26.44
N LEU A 244 38.78 41.47 -27.72
CA LEU A 244 39.56 41.94 -28.86
C LEU A 244 38.68 42.81 -29.74
N ALA A 245 38.87 44.12 -29.65
CA ALA A 245 38.29 45.12 -30.54
C ALA A 245 39.06 45.10 -31.86
N GLN A 246 38.38 44.71 -32.94
CA GLN A 246 38.96 44.53 -34.26
C GLN A 246 38.44 45.58 -35.26
N PRO A 247 39.33 46.34 -35.92
CA PRO A 247 38.96 47.37 -36.89
C PRO A 247 38.28 46.77 -38.14
N ASN A 248 37.61 47.62 -38.92
CA ASN A 248 37.11 47.24 -40.24
C ASN A 248 38.28 47.12 -41.22
N ASP A 249 38.25 46.04 -42.01
CA ASP A 249 39.32 45.59 -42.90
C ASP A 249 39.36 46.40 -44.22
N ASP A 250 39.56 47.73 -44.14
CA ASP A 250 39.54 48.63 -45.31
C ASP A 250 40.93 49.21 -45.70
N GLY A 251 41.98 49.04 -44.89
CA GLY A 251 43.34 49.53 -45.18
C GLY A 251 44.51 48.66 -44.66
N GLN A 252 45.71 48.88 -45.21
CA GLN A 252 46.92 48.11 -44.84
C GLN A 252 47.37 48.32 -43.38
N GLN A 253 47.05 49.47 -42.78
CA GLN A 253 47.25 49.70 -41.35
C GLN A 253 46.28 48.88 -40.49
N ASP A 254 45.03 48.73 -40.94
CA ASP A 254 44.01 47.93 -40.25
C ASP A 254 44.38 46.44 -40.30
N ALA A 255 44.94 45.95 -41.41
CA ALA A 255 45.46 44.59 -41.54
C ALA A 255 46.57 44.29 -40.51
N ASN A 256 47.48 45.23 -40.25
CA ASN A 256 48.53 45.07 -39.23
C ASN A 256 47.95 45.05 -37.81
N LEU A 257 46.96 45.91 -37.50
CA LEU A 257 46.27 45.90 -36.22
C LEU A 257 45.47 44.61 -36.01
N GLN A 258 44.83 44.11 -37.06
CA GLN A 258 44.15 42.82 -37.06
C GLN A 258 45.12 41.68 -36.79
N LYS A 259 46.32 41.70 -37.40
CA LYS A 259 47.38 40.70 -37.12
C LYS A 259 47.84 40.75 -35.66
N ASN A 260 48.00 41.95 -35.09
CA ASN A 260 48.36 42.12 -33.68
C ASN A 260 47.24 41.64 -32.73
N SER A 261 45.97 41.88 -33.07
CA SER A 261 44.82 41.36 -32.32
C SER A 261 44.80 39.83 -32.30
N LEU A 262 45.03 39.19 -33.45
CA LEU A 262 45.13 37.73 -33.53
C LEU A 262 46.39 37.20 -32.84
N LYS A 263 47.50 37.94 -32.83
CA LYS A 263 48.68 37.61 -32.03
C LYS A 263 48.35 37.57 -30.53
N ASP A 264 47.63 38.57 -30.02
CA ASP A 264 47.19 38.59 -28.62
C ASP A 264 46.26 37.41 -28.31
N PHE A 265 45.39 37.02 -29.26
CA PHE A 265 44.59 35.81 -29.13
C PHE A 265 45.44 34.52 -29.02
N VAL A 266 46.49 34.38 -29.84
CA VAL A 266 47.40 33.22 -29.77
C VAL A 266 48.16 33.20 -28.45
N ILE A 267 48.60 34.36 -27.93
CA ILE A 267 49.21 34.46 -26.60
C ILE A 267 48.23 34.03 -25.51
N PHE A 268 46.98 34.49 -25.57
CA PHE A 268 45.93 34.07 -24.65
C PHE A 268 45.70 32.56 -24.71
N MET A 269 45.61 31.98 -25.92
CA MET A 269 45.46 30.54 -26.11
C MET A 269 46.62 29.74 -25.51
N ASN A 270 47.86 30.20 -25.66
CA ASN A 270 49.03 29.59 -25.02
C ASN A 270 48.87 29.54 -23.49
N ASN A 271 48.40 30.63 -22.88
CA ASN A 271 48.20 30.69 -21.44
C ASN A 271 47.12 29.71 -20.98
N ILE A 272 45.98 29.64 -21.68
CA ILE A 272 44.91 28.68 -21.36
C ILE A 272 45.40 27.23 -21.50
N ILE A 273 46.10 26.92 -22.60
CA ILE A 273 46.68 25.59 -22.85
C ILE A 273 47.71 25.22 -21.77
N GLY A 274 48.48 26.19 -21.28
CA GLY A 274 49.46 25.98 -20.21
C GLY A 274 48.84 25.73 -18.83
N MET A 275 47.61 26.18 -18.59
CA MET A 275 46.90 25.99 -17.31
C MET A 275 46.10 24.69 -17.23
N ARG A 276 45.78 24.06 -18.38
CA ARG A 276 44.92 22.87 -18.42
C ARG A 276 45.69 21.56 -18.29
N THR A 277 44.99 20.52 -17.87
CA THR A 277 45.47 19.14 -17.98
C THR A 277 45.36 18.66 -19.43
N PRO A 278 46.41 18.06 -20.04
CA PRO A 278 46.33 17.49 -21.38
C PRO A 278 45.29 16.36 -21.46
N ILE A 279 44.43 16.41 -22.48
CA ILE A 279 43.47 15.34 -22.79
C ILE A 279 43.76 14.72 -24.15
N SER A 280 43.62 13.40 -24.24
CA SER A 280 43.73 12.69 -25.53
C SER A 280 42.56 13.03 -26.43
N GLY A 281 42.76 13.00 -27.74
CA GLY A 281 41.66 13.22 -28.67
C GLY A 281 40.60 12.12 -28.65
N ALA A 282 40.97 10.89 -28.26
CA ALA A 282 40.00 9.80 -28.05
C ALA A 282 39.05 10.13 -26.88
N THR A 283 39.60 10.63 -25.77
CA THR A 283 38.81 11.12 -24.63
C THR A 283 37.92 12.29 -25.05
N LEU A 284 38.47 13.26 -25.79
CA LEU A 284 37.71 14.42 -26.26
C LEU A 284 36.49 14.01 -27.09
N ILE A 285 36.67 13.13 -28.07
CA ILE A 285 35.58 12.65 -28.92
C ILE A 285 34.54 11.83 -28.16
N GLY A 286 34.98 11.01 -27.18
CA GLY A 286 34.06 10.31 -26.28
C GLY A 286 33.14 11.28 -25.55
N LEU A 287 33.71 12.34 -24.97
CA LEU A 287 32.95 13.38 -24.26
C LEU A 287 31.99 14.13 -25.19
N VAL A 288 32.40 14.51 -26.42
CA VAL A 288 31.48 15.13 -27.41
C VAL A 288 30.27 14.21 -27.64
N GLY A 289 30.52 12.92 -27.83
CA GLY A 289 29.48 11.93 -28.11
C GLY A 289 28.47 11.79 -26.97
N GLU A 290 28.95 11.73 -25.73
CA GLU A 290 28.11 11.64 -24.53
C GLU A 290 27.28 12.92 -24.34
N ILE A 291 27.89 14.10 -24.46
CA ILE A 291 27.17 15.38 -24.29
C ILE A 291 26.14 15.57 -25.41
N LEU A 292 26.43 15.14 -26.65
CA LEU A 292 25.45 15.14 -27.73
C LEU A 292 24.22 14.27 -27.44
N LEU A 293 24.36 13.14 -26.73
CA LEU A 293 23.22 12.32 -26.33
C LEU A 293 22.33 13.09 -25.34
N CYS A 294 22.93 13.76 -24.35
CA CYS A 294 22.21 14.63 -23.42
C CYS A 294 21.56 15.83 -24.14
N ALA A 295 22.26 16.45 -25.09
CA ALA A 295 21.73 17.57 -25.87
C ALA A 295 20.55 17.18 -26.77
N LYS A 296 20.36 15.90 -27.11
CA LYS A 296 19.19 15.45 -27.88
C LYS A 296 17.90 15.45 -27.06
N GLU A 297 17.97 15.29 -25.74
CA GLU A 297 16.80 15.38 -24.86
C GLU A 297 16.19 16.79 -24.89
N LEU A 298 17.05 17.82 -25.00
CA LEU A 298 16.65 19.22 -25.21
C LEU A 298 15.87 19.45 -26.52
N ARG A 299 15.99 18.56 -27.53
CA ARG A 299 15.33 18.67 -28.85
C ARG A 299 13.82 18.39 -28.80
N GLN A 300 13.29 17.80 -27.73
CA GLN A 300 11.89 17.37 -27.67
C GLN A 300 10.92 18.42 -27.11
N ASN A 301 11.43 19.52 -26.53
CA ASN A 301 10.58 20.56 -25.92
C ASN A 301 10.17 21.66 -26.93
N VAL A 302 8.99 22.27 -26.78
CA VAL A 302 8.59 23.41 -27.63
C VAL A 302 9.45 24.61 -27.25
N MET A 303 10.21 25.17 -28.21
CA MET A 303 11.15 26.26 -27.96
C MET A 303 10.88 27.43 -28.91
N ASN A 304 10.90 28.66 -28.37
CA ASN A 304 10.66 29.92 -29.07
C ASN A 304 12.00 30.65 -29.36
N ASP A 305 11.94 31.93 -29.77
CA ASP A 305 13.06 32.72 -30.32
C ASP A 305 14.30 32.89 -29.39
N ASN A 306 14.27 32.48 -28.12
CA ASN A 306 15.37 32.66 -27.15
C ASN A 306 15.95 31.32 -26.65
N ILE A 307 16.47 30.55 -27.60
CA ILE A 307 16.93 29.15 -27.43
C ILE A 307 17.96 29.00 -26.29
N THR A 308 18.88 29.96 -26.10
CA THR A 308 19.90 29.89 -25.04
C THR A 308 19.29 29.94 -23.63
N SER A 309 18.30 30.80 -23.44
CA SER A 309 17.60 30.93 -22.15
C SER A 309 16.75 29.70 -21.85
N GLU A 310 16.07 29.17 -22.87
CA GLU A 310 15.20 28.00 -22.72
C GLU A 310 16.01 26.71 -22.46
N ALA A 311 17.16 26.56 -23.11
CA ALA A 311 18.07 25.45 -22.84
C ALA A 311 18.64 25.51 -21.41
N PHE A 312 18.97 26.70 -20.93
CA PHE A 312 19.37 26.91 -19.54
C PHE A 312 18.28 26.47 -18.56
N ASP A 313 17.04 26.91 -18.77
CA ASP A 313 15.90 26.54 -17.92
C ASP A 313 15.64 25.02 -17.95
N HIS A 314 15.74 24.39 -19.11
CA HIS A 314 15.56 22.95 -19.23
C HIS A 314 16.65 22.15 -18.51
N VAL A 315 17.93 22.53 -18.64
CA VAL A 315 19.03 21.87 -17.94
C VAL A 315 18.84 21.97 -16.42
N VAL A 316 18.41 23.13 -15.93
CA VAL A 316 18.06 23.34 -14.52
C VAL A 316 16.93 22.40 -14.11
N GLU A 317 15.84 22.35 -14.88
CA GLU A 317 14.70 21.47 -14.58
C GLU A 317 15.08 19.99 -14.58
N HIS A 318 15.88 19.54 -15.55
CA HIS A 318 16.36 18.17 -15.64
C HIS A 318 17.19 17.78 -14.41
N LEU A 319 18.16 18.61 -14.01
CA LEU A 319 19.00 18.38 -12.84
C LEU A 319 18.17 18.30 -11.55
N LEU A 320 17.23 19.24 -11.39
CA LEU A 320 16.33 19.27 -10.24
C LEU A 320 15.38 18.07 -10.19
N THR A 321 14.92 17.60 -11.36
CA THR A 321 14.05 16.43 -11.47
C THR A 321 14.79 15.15 -11.15
N LYS A 322 15.97 14.92 -11.74
CA LYS A 322 16.82 13.76 -11.45
C LYS A 322 17.19 13.66 -9.96
N ALA A 323 17.53 14.79 -9.33
CA ALA A 323 17.78 14.83 -7.90
C ALA A 323 16.51 14.54 -7.08
N GLY A 324 15.37 15.06 -7.52
CA GLY A 324 14.07 14.77 -6.92
C GLY A 324 13.69 13.30 -6.99
N ASP A 325 13.84 12.66 -8.15
CA ASP A 325 13.54 11.24 -8.34
C ASP A 325 14.39 10.36 -7.42
N SER A 326 15.68 10.69 -7.28
CA SER A 326 16.59 10.00 -6.35
C SER A 326 16.10 10.09 -4.90
N ALA A 327 15.61 11.26 -4.49
CA ALA A 327 15.05 11.49 -3.15
C ALA A 327 13.72 10.75 -2.95
N ILE A 328 12.84 10.74 -3.96
CA ILE A 328 11.55 10.05 -3.90
C ILE A 328 11.71 8.52 -3.88
N ILE A 329 12.70 7.96 -4.58
CA ILE A 329 13.04 6.54 -4.46
C ILE A 329 13.38 6.21 -3.01
N LYS A 330 14.22 7.02 -2.36
CA LYS A 330 14.55 6.82 -0.94
C LYS A 330 13.33 6.96 -0.03
N CYS A 331 12.45 7.91 -0.32
CA CYS A 331 11.19 8.07 0.40
C CYS A 331 10.34 6.80 0.32
N ASN A 332 10.18 6.23 -0.89
CA ASN A 332 9.41 5.00 -1.10
C ASN A 332 10.00 3.81 -0.35
N GLU A 333 11.33 3.65 -0.33
CA GLU A 333 11.99 2.62 0.50
C GLU A 333 11.62 2.75 1.99
N GLN A 334 11.60 3.98 2.51
CA GLN A 334 11.26 4.23 3.91
C GLN A 334 9.78 3.98 4.19
N VAL A 335 8.89 4.39 3.28
CA VAL A 335 7.46 4.08 3.34
C VAL A 335 7.23 2.57 3.37
N ASP A 336 7.90 1.82 2.51
CA ASP A 336 7.77 0.36 2.49
C ASP A 336 8.33 -0.27 3.76
N ASN A 337 9.45 0.22 4.30
CA ASN A 337 9.96 -0.24 5.60
C ASN A 337 8.93 -0.02 6.73
N ILE A 338 8.27 1.15 6.76
CA ILE A 338 7.25 1.48 7.77
C ILE A 338 6.06 0.52 7.69
N ARG A 339 5.63 0.13 6.49
CA ARG A 339 4.52 -0.81 6.29
C ARG A 339 4.73 -2.17 6.98
N TRP A 340 5.98 -2.58 7.16
CA TRP A 340 6.33 -3.85 7.79
C TRP A 340 6.77 -3.73 9.26
N MET A 341 6.76 -2.53 9.83
CA MET A 341 7.18 -2.33 11.22
C MET A 341 6.21 -2.96 12.22
N THR A 342 6.76 -3.52 13.30
CA THR A 342 6.03 -3.94 14.50
C THR A 342 5.61 -2.74 15.35
N LEU A 343 4.72 -2.95 16.32
CA LEU A 343 4.27 -1.90 17.23
C LEU A 343 5.43 -1.22 17.97
N ASP A 344 6.34 -2.01 18.55
CA ASP A 344 7.51 -1.49 19.28
C ASP A 344 8.42 -0.67 18.37
N GLN A 345 8.59 -1.10 17.10
CA GLN A 345 9.37 -0.37 16.12
C GLN A 345 8.71 0.96 15.75
N ILE A 346 7.38 1.03 15.61
CA ILE A 346 6.67 2.28 15.31
C ILE A 346 6.74 3.25 16.48
N ILE A 347 6.52 2.77 17.70
CA ILE A 347 6.63 3.58 18.91
C ILE A 347 8.05 4.18 19.04
N ALA A 348 9.07 3.39 18.74
CA ALA A 348 10.47 3.83 18.82
C ALA A 348 10.94 4.68 17.63
N ARG A 349 10.44 4.45 16.40
CA ARG A 349 11.02 4.98 15.15
C ARG A 349 10.10 5.88 14.34
N CYS A 350 8.84 6.09 14.75
CA CYS A 350 7.87 6.89 14.00
C CYS A 350 7.24 8.01 14.84
N SER A 351 7.94 8.48 15.89
CA SER A 351 7.58 9.75 16.55
C SER A 351 7.69 10.93 15.56
N PRO A 352 7.04 12.07 15.83
CA PRO A 352 7.19 13.27 14.99
C PRO A 352 8.66 13.66 14.76
N SER A 353 9.49 13.55 15.80
CA SER A 353 10.93 13.78 15.70
C SER A 353 11.67 12.76 14.82
N ALA A 354 11.23 11.50 14.79
CA ALA A 354 11.82 10.46 13.95
C ALA A 354 11.38 10.59 12.48
N VAL A 355 10.15 11.02 12.22
CA VAL A 355 9.70 11.40 10.87
C VAL A 355 10.57 12.53 10.30
N ASP A 356 10.89 13.53 11.12
CA ASP A 356 11.81 14.60 10.70
C ASP A 356 13.22 14.08 10.40
N VAL A 357 13.72 13.08 11.14
CA VAL A 357 15.01 12.43 10.84
C VAL A 357 14.98 11.76 9.46
N ILE A 358 13.90 11.03 9.14
CA ILE A 358 13.73 10.38 7.83
C ILE A 358 13.67 11.45 6.71
N VAL A 359 12.89 12.51 6.91
CA VAL A 359 12.75 13.60 5.95
C VAL A 359 14.09 14.33 5.73
N ASN A 360 14.87 14.55 6.79
CA ASN A 360 16.21 15.14 6.69
C ASN A 360 17.19 14.24 5.93
N GLU A 361 17.07 12.91 6.06
CA GLU A 361 17.87 11.97 5.26
C GLU A 361 17.50 12.06 3.78
N ILE A 362 16.21 12.12 3.45
CA ILE A 362 15.72 12.31 2.08
C ILE A 362 16.22 13.63 1.50
N GLU A 363 16.19 14.71 2.28
CA GLU A 363 16.75 16.00 1.88
C GLU A 363 18.26 15.91 1.60
N LYS A 364 19.00 15.18 2.43
CA LYS A 364 20.42 14.94 2.23
C LYS A 364 20.67 14.18 0.92
N ILE A 365 19.85 13.19 0.58
CA ILE A 365 19.93 12.48 -0.70
C ILE A 365 19.67 13.43 -1.88
N TYR A 366 18.64 14.28 -1.80
CA TYR A 366 18.39 15.30 -2.82
C TYR A 366 19.62 16.21 -3.02
N ASN A 367 20.16 16.75 -1.94
CA ASN A 367 21.33 17.62 -1.98
C ASN A 367 22.59 16.92 -2.52
N ASN A 368 22.79 15.65 -2.16
CA ASN A 368 23.89 14.84 -2.66
C ASN A 368 23.75 14.51 -4.15
N ALA A 369 22.52 14.26 -4.62
CA ALA A 369 22.24 13.97 -6.02
C ALA A 369 22.47 15.19 -6.94
N LEU A 370 22.28 16.41 -6.43
CA LEU A 370 22.70 17.64 -7.12
C LEU A 370 24.24 17.74 -7.20
N GLY A 371 24.97 17.13 -6.26
CA GLY A 371 26.42 17.05 -6.28
C GLY A 371 27.10 18.40 -6.47
N VAL A 372 28.04 18.46 -7.43
CA VAL A 372 28.78 19.70 -7.75
C VAL A 372 27.93 20.76 -8.45
N ALA A 373 26.75 20.41 -8.97
CA ALA A 373 25.84 21.35 -9.65
C ALA A 373 25.14 22.28 -8.67
N ARG A 374 25.03 21.84 -7.41
CA ARG A 374 24.27 22.53 -6.38
C ARG A 374 24.67 23.99 -6.22
N ALA A 375 25.98 24.27 -6.16
CA ALA A 375 26.47 25.63 -5.96
C ALA A 375 26.06 26.57 -7.11
N GLU A 376 26.21 26.14 -8.36
CA GLU A 376 25.83 26.92 -9.54
C GLU A 376 24.30 27.05 -9.67
N LEU A 377 23.55 26.00 -9.37
CA LEU A 377 22.09 26.04 -9.37
C LEU A 377 21.54 26.98 -8.29
N GLU A 378 22.07 26.93 -7.06
CA GLU A 378 21.72 27.88 -6.00
C GLU A 378 22.15 29.31 -6.35
N ARG A 379 23.24 29.49 -7.11
CA ARG A 379 23.72 30.80 -7.56
C ARG A 379 22.80 31.43 -8.62
N PHE A 380 22.45 30.67 -9.66
CA PHE A 380 21.71 31.21 -10.81
C PHE A 380 20.19 31.04 -10.71
N LYS A 381 19.71 29.97 -10.06
CA LYS A 381 18.29 29.58 -9.96
C LYS A 381 17.89 29.23 -8.52
N SER A 382 18.34 30.03 -7.56
CA SER A 382 18.05 29.85 -6.12
C SER A 382 16.58 29.58 -5.81
N GLU A 383 15.67 30.36 -6.43
CA GLU A 383 14.23 30.24 -6.17
C GLU A 383 13.67 28.93 -6.71
N ALA A 384 14.06 28.52 -7.91
CA ALA A 384 13.65 27.23 -8.47
C ALA A 384 14.15 26.06 -7.61
N CYS A 385 15.40 26.14 -7.12
CA CYS A 385 15.97 25.15 -6.21
C CYS A 385 15.19 25.06 -4.89
N LYS A 386 14.86 26.22 -4.29
CA LYS A 386 14.08 26.29 -3.05
C LYS A 386 12.68 25.72 -3.24
N GLN A 387 12.00 26.06 -4.34
CA GLN A 387 10.66 25.57 -4.65
C GLN A 387 10.65 24.05 -4.83
N LYS A 388 11.58 23.50 -5.63
CA LYS A 388 11.68 22.05 -5.84
C LYS A 388 12.04 21.32 -4.55
N ARG A 389 13.02 21.81 -3.78
CA ARG A 389 13.38 21.25 -2.46
C ARG A 389 12.19 21.23 -1.52
N THR A 390 11.46 22.34 -1.41
CA THR A 390 10.28 22.45 -0.56
C THR A 390 9.18 21.47 -0.99
N SER A 391 8.95 21.35 -2.30
CA SER A 391 7.99 20.40 -2.87
C SER A 391 8.34 18.95 -2.49
N ILE A 392 9.61 18.54 -2.68
CA ILE A 392 10.08 17.19 -2.35
C ILE A 392 9.97 16.89 -0.85
N ILE A 393 10.39 17.83 0.01
CA ILE A 393 10.31 17.68 1.47
C ILE A 393 8.84 17.54 1.90
N THR A 394 7.96 18.39 1.38
CA THR A 394 6.53 18.38 1.72
C THR A 394 5.87 17.07 1.26
N GLN A 395 6.15 16.64 0.03
CA GLN A 395 5.67 15.36 -0.49
C GLN A 395 6.18 14.19 0.36
N SER A 396 7.48 14.17 0.68
CA SER A 396 8.10 13.09 1.44
C SER A 396 7.52 12.99 2.86
N ARG A 397 7.39 14.13 3.55
CA ARG A 397 6.75 14.19 4.87
C ARG A 397 5.32 13.65 4.80
N THR A 398 4.56 14.05 3.79
CA THR A 398 3.17 13.60 3.61
C THR A 398 3.08 12.09 3.39
N GLN A 399 3.94 11.52 2.55
CA GLN A 399 3.98 10.09 2.28
C GLN A 399 4.42 9.26 3.50
N VAL A 400 5.47 9.70 4.19
CA VAL A 400 5.95 9.05 5.41
C VAL A 400 4.88 9.10 6.50
N GLN A 401 4.26 10.26 6.74
CA GLN A 401 3.19 10.39 7.72
C GLN A 401 1.99 9.51 7.38
N SER A 402 1.56 9.50 6.12
CA SER A 402 0.47 8.62 5.66
C SER A 402 0.79 7.14 5.85
N ALA A 403 2.04 6.71 5.64
CA ALA A 403 2.48 5.34 5.88
C ALA A 403 2.44 4.99 7.37
N VAL A 404 2.88 5.91 8.25
CA VAL A 404 2.79 5.76 9.71
C VAL A 404 1.34 5.63 10.14
N ASP A 405 0.47 6.55 9.73
CA ASP A 405 -0.95 6.55 10.11
C ASP A 405 -1.65 5.28 9.64
N THR A 406 -1.40 4.86 8.40
CA THR A 406 -1.94 3.62 7.84
C THR A 406 -1.51 2.41 8.65
N ARG A 407 -0.22 2.33 9.02
CA ARG A 407 0.29 1.20 9.78
C ARG A 407 -0.19 1.20 11.23
N VAL A 408 -0.26 2.37 11.87
CA VAL A 408 -0.84 2.53 13.21
C VAL A 408 -2.29 2.06 13.23
N ASN A 409 -3.09 2.46 12.24
CA ASN A 409 -4.48 2.01 12.12
C ASN A 409 -4.58 0.49 11.90
N ALA A 410 -3.72 -0.08 11.06
CA ALA A 410 -3.68 -1.53 10.83
C ALA A 410 -3.32 -2.30 12.11
N LEU A 411 -2.32 -1.83 12.87
CA LEU A 411 -1.94 -2.42 14.15
C LEU A 411 -3.05 -2.26 15.19
N ASN A 412 -3.68 -1.09 15.29
CA ASN A 412 -4.80 -0.88 16.19
C ASN A 412 -5.95 -1.86 15.90
N ASN A 413 -6.28 -2.06 14.62
CA ASN A 413 -7.26 -3.05 14.20
C ASN A 413 -6.84 -4.48 14.56
N GLU A 414 -5.57 -4.84 14.35
CA GLU A 414 -5.03 -6.16 14.71
C GLU A 414 -5.15 -6.40 16.22
N ILE A 415 -4.79 -5.41 17.03
CA ILE A 415 -4.93 -5.43 18.49
C ILE A 415 -6.39 -5.63 18.90
N VAL A 416 -7.30 -4.81 18.36
CA VAL A 416 -8.75 -4.93 18.65
C VAL A 416 -9.29 -6.30 18.27
N GLN A 417 -8.87 -6.87 17.13
CA GLN A 417 -9.30 -8.21 16.71
C GLN A 417 -8.74 -9.31 17.62
N ARG A 418 -7.47 -9.21 18.04
CA ARG A 418 -6.87 -10.15 19.00
C ARG A 418 -7.57 -10.09 20.36
N VAL A 419 -7.91 -8.89 20.83
CA VAL A 419 -8.68 -8.68 22.07
C VAL A 419 -10.06 -9.33 21.96
N LYS A 420 -10.81 -9.07 20.87
CA LYS A 420 -12.13 -9.67 20.63
C LYS A 420 -12.06 -11.20 20.55
N SER A 421 -11.07 -11.74 19.84
CA SER A 421 -10.88 -13.19 19.71
C SER A 421 -10.56 -13.85 21.05
N SER A 422 -9.70 -13.22 21.86
CA SER A 422 -9.37 -13.70 23.20
C SER A 422 -10.60 -13.68 24.11
N ALA A 423 -11.35 -12.58 24.11
CA ALA A 423 -12.59 -12.46 24.89
C ALA A 423 -13.64 -13.52 24.49
N GLN A 424 -13.80 -13.78 23.19
CA GLN A 424 -14.70 -14.81 22.67
C GLN A 424 -14.25 -16.22 23.07
N SER A 425 -12.95 -16.52 22.99
CA SER A 425 -12.40 -17.82 23.40
C SER A 425 -12.65 -18.10 24.88
N VAL A 426 -12.39 -17.12 25.76
CA VAL A 426 -12.67 -17.22 27.20
C VAL A 426 -14.16 -17.44 27.46
N LYS A 427 -15.03 -16.74 26.72
CA LYS A 427 -16.49 -16.90 26.82
C LYS A 427 -16.94 -18.31 26.42
N GLU A 428 -16.42 -18.87 25.33
CA GLU A 428 -16.78 -20.21 24.85
C GLU A 428 -16.33 -21.33 25.81
N GLU A 429 -15.09 -21.27 26.30
CA GLU A 429 -14.58 -22.19 27.32
C GLU A 429 -15.48 -22.16 28.57
N TYR A 430 -15.89 -20.96 28.97
CA TYR A 430 -16.75 -20.79 30.14
C TYR A 430 -18.16 -21.36 29.93
N ILE A 431 -18.80 -21.10 28.79
CA ILE A 431 -20.10 -21.71 28.43
C ILE A 431 -20.01 -23.24 28.47
N ALA A 432 -18.91 -23.80 27.96
CA ALA A 432 -18.68 -25.25 28.01
C ALA A 432 -18.58 -25.76 29.46
N SER A 433 -17.90 -25.03 30.34
CA SER A 433 -17.82 -25.37 31.77
C SER A 433 -19.20 -25.32 32.47
N VAL A 434 -19.98 -24.25 32.28
CA VAL A 434 -21.35 -24.16 32.86
C VAL A 434 -22.22 -25.29 32.34
N ARG A 435 -22.14 -25.59 31.04
CA ARG A 435 -22.86 -26.70 30.43
C ARG A 435 -22.51 -28.03 31.10
N ALA A 436 -21.22 -28.30 31.33
CA ALA A 436 -20.77 -29.50 32.01
C ALA A 436 -21.30 -29.58 33.46
N GLN A 437 -21.25 -28.47 34.19
CA GLN A 437 -21.73 -28.41 35.59
C GLN A 437 -23.23 -28.64 35.70
N VAL A 438 -24.05 -27.96 34.89
CA VAL A 438 -25.52 -28.14 34.90
C VAL A 438 -25.90 -29.55 34.45
N SER A 439 -25.22 -30.12 33.45
CA SER A 439 -25.47 -31.49 32.98
C SER A 439 -25.13 -32.56 34.02
N ALA A 440 -24.21 -32.26 34.96
CA ALA A 440 -23.83 -33.14 36.04
C ALA A 440 -24.75 -33.04 37.27
N MET A 441 -25.71 -32.11 37.29
CA MET A 441 -26.62 -31.93 38.42
C MET A 441 -27.61 -33.11 38.53
N THR A 442 -27.81 -33.58 39.75
CA THR A 442 -28.87 -34.55 40.07
C THR A 442 -30.25 -33.89 39.95
N TYR A 443 -31.30 -34.70 39.80
CA TYR A 443 -32.69 -34.21 39.71
C TYR A 443 -33.08 -33.30 40.90
N GLN A 444 -32.65 -33.65 42.11
CA GLN A 444 -32.91 -32.85 43.31
C GLN A 444 -32.19 -31.49 43.26
N GLN A 445 -30.96 -31.45 42.72
CA GLN A 445 -30.20 -30.22 42.54
C GLN A 445 -30.81 -29.33 41.44
N LEU A 446 -31.27 -29.92 40.33
CA LEU A 446 -32.00 -29.21 39.28
C LEU A 446 -33.29 -28.59 39.83
N ARG A 447 -34.05 -29.30 40.66
CA ARG A 447 -35.29 -28.77 41.28
C ARG A 447 -35.08 -27.50 42.11
N ASN A 448 -33.92 -27.40 42.76
CA ASN A 448 -33.54 -26.25 43.58
C ASN A 448 -32.69 -25.23 42.79
N PHE A 449 -32.45 -25.47 41.51
CA PHE A 449 -31.63 -24.62 40.66
C PHE A 449 -32.43 -23.39 40.21
N SER A 450 -31.86 -22.21 40.40
CA SER A 450 -32.35 -20.99 39.77
C SER A 450 -31.24 -20.41 38.91
N ALA A 451 -31.46 -20.33 37.59
CA ALA A 451 -30.52 -19.74 36.66
C ALA A 451 -30.16 -18.29 37.05
N GLN A 452 -31.10 -17.57 37.65
CA GLN A 452 -30.92 -16.19 38.11
C GLN A 452 -30.12 -16.10 39.42
N VAL A 453 -30.31 -17.03 40.36
CA VAL A 453 -29.50 -17.10 41.59
C VAL A 453 -28.09 -17.59 41.27
N TYR A 454 -27.98 -18.57 40.37
CA TYR A 454 -26.71 -19.08 39.87
C TYR A 454 -25.91 -17.98 39.18
N SER A 455 -26.51 -17.18 38.28
CA SER A 455 -25.80 -16.08 37.61
C SER A 455 -25.41 -14.91 38.55
N ARG A 456 -26.11 -14.73 39.67
CA ARG A 456 -25.79 -13.69 40.68
C ARG A 456 -24.71 -14.12 41.67
N ASN A 457 -24.68 -15.39 42.06
CA ASN A 457 -23.72 -15.92 43.04
C ASN A 457 -22.42 -16.40 42.40
N ASN A 458 -22.37 -16.51 41.07
CA ASN A 458 -21.20 -16.98 40.38
C ASN A 458 -20.25 -15.80 40.10
N THR A 459 -19.02 -15.88 40.61
CA THR A 459 -17.96 -14.85 40.50
C THR A 459 -17.40 -14.68 39.08
N ILE A 460 -18.06 -15.27 38.08
CA ILE A 460 -17.71 -15.36 36.65
C ILE A 460 -17.25 -14.04 36.07
N ALA A 461 -18.01 -12.97 36.31
CA ALA A 461 -17.68 -11.68 35.72
C ALA A 461 -16.31 -11.21 36.22
N ASN A 462 -15.95 -11.54 37.45
CA ASN A 462 -14.65 -11.24 38.04
C ASN A 462 -13.56 -12.21 37.55
N ASP A 463 -13.86 -13.51 37.40
CA ASP A 463 -12.91 -14.50 36.85
C ASP A 463 -12.57 -14.23 35.37
N VAL A 464 -13.58 -13.90 34.56
CA VAL A 464 -13.42 -13.49 33.16
C VAL A 464 -12.65 -12.17 33.10
N LYS A 465 -12.97 -11.19 33.95
CA LYS A 465 -12.19 -9.95 34.07
C LYS A 465 -10.73 -10.23 34.42
N GLN A 466 -10.47 -11.07 35.43
CA GLN A 466 -9.13 -11.38 35.89
C GLN A 466 -8.32 -12.16 34.85
N ARG A 467 -8.92 -13.15 34.18
CA ARG A 467 -8.24 -13.93 33.14
C ARG A 467 -8.01 -13.13 31.86
N CYS A 468 -8.99 -12.35 31.41
CA CYS A 468 -8.78 -11.40 30.33
C CYS A 468 -7.71 -10.38 30.71
N GLY A 469 -7.71 -9.86 31.93
CA GLY A 469 -6.67 -8.97 32.45
C GLY A 469 -5.28 -9.61 32.47
N ASN A 470 -5.16 -10.91 32.81
CA ASN A 470 -3.88 -11.62 32.78
C ASN A 470 -3.39 -11.89 31.35
N GLN A 471 -4.28 -12.17 30.40
CA GLN A 471 -3.93 -12.43 29.00
C GLN A 471 -3.69 -11.14 28.18
N LEU A 472 -4.37 -10.06 28.56
CA LEU A 472 -4.38 -8.78 27.83
C LEU A 472 -3.70 -7.64 28.60
N GLY A 473 -3.05 -7.94 29.74
CA GLY A 473 -2.52 -6.97 30.72
C GLY A 473 -1.50 -5.96 30.21
N TRP A 474 -1.14 -6.02 28.93
CA TRP A 474 -0.32 -5.04 28.22
C TRP A 474 -1.13 -3.88 27.59
N LEU A 475 -2.46 -3.95 27.51
CA LEU A 475 -3.37 -2.85 27.11
C LEU A 475 -4.38 -2.61 28.23
N VAL A 476 -4.28 -1.51 28.96
CA VAL A 476 -5.05 -1.36 30.22
C VAL A 476 -6.38 -0.60 30.05
N ALA A 477 -6.54 0.27 29.04
CA ALA A 477 -7.73 1.14 28.94
C ALA A 477 -8.82 0.60 28.00
N GLU A 478 -8.52 0.34 26.72
CA GLU A 478 -9.52 -0.11 25.74
C GLU A 478 -10.01 -1.54 26.00
N VAL A 479 -9.10 -2.37 26.54
CA VAL A 479 -9.40 -3.73 26.98
C VAL A 479 -10.39 -3.71 28.14
N ASP A 480 -10.31 -2.76 29.06
CA ASP A 480 -11.20 -2.75 30.22
C ASP A 480 -12.67 -2.62 29.80
N LEU A 481 -12.96 -1.81 28.78
CA LEU A 481 -14.30 -1.64 28.25
C LEU A 481 -14.80 -2.88 27.51
N VAL A 482 -13.96 -3.48 26.64
CA VAL A 482 -14.31 -4.73 25.93
C VAL A 482 -14.46 -5.91 26.90
N VAL A 483 -13.65 -5.95 27.95
CA VAL A 483 -13.72 -6.97 29.00
C VAL A 483 -14.97 -6.76 29.86
N HIS A 484 -15.35 -5.52 30.16
CA HIS A 484 -16.61 -5.22 30.85
C HIS A 484 -17.83 -5.64 30.03
N ASP A 485 -17.85 -5.32 28.73
CA ASP A 485 -18.91 -5.73 27.82
C ASP A 485 -18.97 -7.25 27.68
N ALA A 486 -17.83 -7.92 27.46
CA ALA A 486 -17.76 -9.37 27.39
C ALA A 486 -18.20 -10.04 28.69
N ALA A 487 -17.83 -9.49 29.86
CA ALA A 487 -18.27 -9.98 31.16
C ALA A 487 -19.78 -9.79 31.36
N GLY A 488 -20.33 -8.63 30.98
CA GLY A 488 -21.76 -8.34 31.05
C GLY A 488 -22.60 -9.23 30.12
N ASP A 489 -22.15 -9.41 28.88
CA ASP A 489 -22.77 -10.30 27.90
C ASP A 489 -22.69 -11.76 28.34
N THR A 490 -21.56 -12.19 28.89
CA THR A 490 -21.40 -13.53 29.45
C THR A 490 -22.37 -13.73 30.60
N GLN A 491 -22.51 -12.77 31.51
CA GLN A 491 -23.45 -12.89 32.63
C GLN A 491 -24.92 -13.04 32.16
N ARG A 492 -25.34 -12.27 31.15
CA ARG A 492 -26.68 -12.42 30.54
C ARG A 492 -26.86 -13.76 29.83
N GLN A 493 -25.88 -14.16 29.03
CA GLN A 493 -25.95 -15.41 28.27
C GLN A 493 -25.89 -16.64 29.17
N VAL A 494 -25.14 -16.61 30.28
CA VAL A 494 -25.11 -17.68 31.27
C VAL A 494 -26.49 -17.93 31.85
N GLN A 495 -27.28 -16.89 32.14
CA GLN A 495 -28.66 -17.06 32.59
C GLN A 495 -29.51 -17.76 31.51
N ILE A 496 -29.40 -17.33 30.25
CA ILE A 496 -30.16 -17.93 29.13
C ILE A 496 -29.75 -19.38 28.90
N TYR A 497 -28.45 -19.69 28.88
CA TYR A 497 -27.95 -21.04 28.67
C TYR A 497 -28.25 -21.96 29.85
N ALA A 498 -28.08 -21.48 31.08
CA ALA A 498 -28.50 -22.22 32.27
C ALA A 498 -30.00 -22.53 32.24
N GLN A 499 -30.84 -21.58 31.77
CA GLN A 499 -32.27 -21.80 31.59
C GLN A 499 -32.56 -22.85 30.50
N VAL A 500 -32.00 -22.70 29.30
CA VAL A 500 -32.21 -23.66 28.20
C VAL A 500 -31.75 -25.06 28.56
N TRP A 501 -30.65 -25.20 29.31
CA TRP A 501 -30.16 -26.51 29.74
C TRP A 501 -30.87 -27.05 30.97
N TYR A 502 -31.38 -26.20 31.86
CA TYR A 502 -32.38 -26.60 32.85
C TYR A 502 -33.62 -27.18 32.14
N ASP A 503 -34.15 -26.49 31.12
CA ASP A 503 -35.30 -26.94 30.33
C ASP A 503 -35.01 -28.26 29.58
N ARG A 504 -33.78 -28.44 29.07
CA ARG A 504 -33.34 -29.69 28.42
C ARG A 504 -33.03 -30.82 29.40
N GLY A 505 -32.44 -30.54 30.56
CA GLY A 505 -32.17 -31.51 31.63
C GLY A 505 -33.47 -32.06 32.23
N LEU A 506 -34.55 -31.27 32.16
CA LEU A 506 -35.91 -31.72 32.45
C LEU A 506 -36.50 -32.62 31.35
N ASN A 507 -35.87 -32.74 30.17
CA ASN A 507 -36.30 -33.60 29.07
C ASN A 507 -37.78 -33.40 28.66
N GLY A 508 -38.28 -32.15 28.76
CA GLY A 508 -39.68 -31.80 28.52
C GLY A 508 -40.66 -32.09 29.67
N ARG A 509 -40.18 -32.44 30.88
CA ARG A 509 -41.02 -32.66 32.07
C ARG A 509 -41.30 -31.35 32.80
N ILE A 510 -42.57 -31.08 33.10
CA ILE A 510 -42.98 -29.96 33.95
C ILE A 510 -42.88 -30.41 35.43
N PRO A 511 -42.42 -29.57 36.37
CA PRO A 511 -42.27 -29.94 37.78
C PRO A 511 -43.64 -29.92 38.49
N TYR A 512 -44.53 -30.84 38.14
CA TYR A 512 -45.79 -31.03 38.83
C TYR A 512 -45.88 -32.43 39.43
N PRO A 513 -46.64 -32.61 40.53
CA PRO A 513 -46.65 -33.88 41.24
C PRO A 513 -47.31 -34.99 40.40
N HIS A 514 -46.61 -36.12 40.29
CA HIS A 514 -47.08 -37.33 39.61
C HIS A 514 -47.63 -38.35 40.62
N SER A 515 -47.39 -38.13 41.91
CA SER A 515 -47.88 -38.96 43.01
C SER A 515 -48.53 -38.13 44.13
N LEU A 516 -49.37 -38.79 44.94
CA LEU A 516 -49.96 -38.20 46.14
C LEU A 516 -48.91 -37.73 47.16
N SER A 517 -47.80 -38.46 47.29
CA SER A 517 -46.68 -38.07 48.17
C SER A 517 -46.00 -36.79 47.70
N GLU A 518 -45.79 -36.64 46.39
CA GLU A 518 -45.23 -35.40 45.82
C GLU A 518 -46.21 -34.23 45.98
N ALA A 519 -47.50 -34.48 45.72
CA ALA A 519 -48.55 -33.47 45.87
C ALA A 519 -48.71 -32.97 47.32
N ARG A 520 -48.52 -33.83 48.32
CA ARG A 520 -48.58 -33.44 49.74
C ARG A 520 -47.50 -32.43 50.12
N GLY A 521 -46.30 -32.58 49.57
CA GLY A 521 -45.21 -31.61 49.74
C GLY A 521 -45.47 -30.28 49.04
N GLU A 522 -46.27 -30.27 47.97
CA GLU A 522 -46.50 -29.09 47.13
C GLU A 522 -47.78 -28.32 47.48
N TYR A 523 -48.83 -29.02 47.90
CA TYR A 523 -50.16 -28.47 48.22
C TYR A 523 -50.49 -28.48 49.72
N TRP A 524 -49.48 -28.51 50.60
CA TRP A 524 -49.63 -28.33 52.05
C TRP A 524 -50.60 -29.30 52.74
N ASN A 525 -50.40 -30.62 52.56
CA ASN A 525 -51.23 -31.67 53.18
C ASN A 525 -52.74 -31.42 53.01
N ALA A 526 -53.18 -31.34 51.75
CA ALA A 526 -54.58 -31.12 51.42
C ALA A 526 -55.51 -32.09 52.19
N PRO A 527 -56.59 -31.59 52.82
CA PRO A 527 -57.49 -32.41 53.62
C PRO A 527 -58.23 -33.43 52.75
N ALA A 528 -58.67 -34.54 53.34
CA ALA A 528 -59.51 -35.50 52.64
C ALA A 528 -60.75 -34.82 52.06
N GLY A 529 -61.09 -35.17 50.82
CA GLY A 529 -62.11 -34.49 50.01
C GLY A 529 -61.57 -33.35 49.13
N ALA A 530 -60.32 -32.93 49.29
CA ALA A 530 -59.71 -31.91 48.42
C ALA A 530 -59.45 -32.46 47.00
N ASN A 531 -59.72 -31.62 45.99
CA ASN A 531 -59.37 -31.90 44.60
C ASN A 531 -57.94 -31.44 44.33
N ILE A 532 -57.08 -32.37 43.94
CA ILE A 532 -55.68 -32.12 43.56
C ILE A 532 -55.50 -32.45 42.09
N THR A 533 -54.79 -31.59 41.36
CA THR A 533 -54.34 -31.87 40.00
C THR A 533 -53.03 -32.63 40.03
N LEU A 534 -53.01 -33.84 39.47
CA LEU A 534 -51.81 -34.64 39.20
C LEU A 534 -51.54 -34.70 37.70
N TYR A 535 -50.32 -35.10 37.33
CA TYR A 535 -49.92 -35.23 35.93
C TYR A 535 -49.54 -36.68 35.62
N THR A 536 -49.98 -37.18 34.47
CA THR A 536 -49.54 -38.50 33.96
C THR A 536 -48.06 -38.45 33.56
N GLN A 537 -47.44 -39.62 33.31
CA GLN A 537 -46.04 -39.68 32.82
C GLN A 537 -45.85 -38.98 31.46
N ASP A 538 -46.90 -38.89 30.65
CA ASP A 538 -46.95 -38.12 29.40
C ASP A 538 -47.48 -36.69 29.60
N ASN A 539 -47.42 -36.19 30.83
CA ASN A 539 -47.64 -34.79 31.20
C ASN A 539 -49.07 -34.26 30.97
N ARG A 540 -50.08 -35.13 31.13
CA ARG A 540 -51.50 -34.72 31.05
C ARG A 540 -52.05 -34.51 32.45
N ALA A 541 -52.55 -33.30 32.70
CA ALA A 541 -53.20 -32.95 33.97
C ALA A 541 -54.49 -33.74 34.17
N TYR A 542 -54.73 -34.28 35.36
CA TYR A 542 -55.99 -34.89 35.78
C TYR A 542 -56.26 -34.61 37.25
N VAL A 543 -57.53 -34.50 37.61
CA VAL A 543 -57.95 -34.19 38.99
C VAL A 543 -58.28 -35.48 39.72
N ILE A 544 -57.71 -35.65 40.91
CA ILE A 544 -58.09 -36.67 41.88
C ILE A 544 -58.69 -36.00 43.12
N THR A 545 -59.48 -36.75 43.87
CA THR A 545 -59.94 -36.36 45.21
C THR A 545 -59.17 -37.19 46.25
N VAL A 546 -58.62 -36.53 47.27
CA VAL A 546 -57.86 -37.19 48.36
C VAL A 546 -58.82 -38.00 49.25
N ALA A 547 -58.59 -39.30 49.43
CA ALA A 547 -59.33 -40.13 50.38
C ALA A 547 -58.71 -40.10 51.79
N ASN A 548 -59.48 -40.56 52.79
CA ASN A 548 -59.05 -40.63 54.21
C ASN A 548 -57.94 -41.66 54.49
N ASP A 549 -57.62 -42.56 53.54
CA ASP A 549 -56.78 -43.75 53.73
C ASP A 549 -55.60 -43.84 52.74
N ASP A 550 -54.98 -42.69 52.42
CA ASP A 550 -53.87 -42.57 51.45
C ASP A 550 -54.20 -42.98 49.99
N LYS A 551 -55.48 -43.21 49.69
CA LYS A 551 -55.95 -43.56 48.34
C LYS A 551 -56.37 -42.32 47.55
N ALA A 552 -56.27 -42.41 46.23
CA ALA A 552 -56.83 -41.43 45.31
C ALA A 552 -58.20 -41.89 44.81
N ILE A 553 -59.18 -41.00 44.86
CA ILE A 553 -60.47 -41.19 44.18
C ILE A 553 -60.37 -40.48 42.84
N LEU A 554 -60.53 -41.23 41.76
CA LEU A 554 -60.69 -40.66 40.43
C LEU A 554 -62.20 -40.36 40.23
N PRO A 555 -62.62 -39.10 39.99
CA PRO A 555 -64.05 -38.76 39.91
C PRO A 555 -64.80 -39.58 38.84
N LYS A 556 -66.01 -40.06 39.14
CA LYS A 556 -66.83 -40.98 38.30
C LYS A 556 -66.30 -42.41 38.17
N LEU A 557 -65.19 -42.77 38.81
CA LEU A 557 -64.76 -44.15 38.95
C LEU A 557 -65.77 -44.91 39.82
N SER A 558 -66.33 -46.01 39.32
CA SER A 558 -67.28 -46.84 40.06
C SER A 558 -67.11 -48.32 39.71
N ALA A 559 -67.56 -49.20 40.59
CA ALA A 559 -67.68 -50.61 40.32
C ALA A 559 -69.07 -51.09 40.73
N ASN A 560 -69.65 -51.99 39.96
CA ASN A 560 -70.98 -52.56 40.16
C ASN A 560 -70.92 -54.08 39.97
N ILE A 561 -71.72 -54.82 40.74
CA ILE A 561 -71.86 -56.27 40.58
C ILE A 561 -73.20 -56.60 39.93
N GLU A 562 -73.18 -57.56 39.01
CA GLU A 562 -74.39 -58.13 38.43
C GLU A 562 -74.44 -59.62 38.79
N ILE A 563 -75.57 -60.06 39.35
CA ILE A 563 -75.76 -61.44 39.80
C ILE A 563 -76.89 -62.07 38.97
N ASP A 564 -76.58 -63.15 38.26
CA ASP A 564 -77.55 -63.95 37.52
C ASP A 564 -77.76 -65.29 38.24
N TYR A 565 -79.01 -65.58 38.62
CA TYR A 565 -79.43 -66.87 39.20
C TYR A 565 -80.32 -67.61 38.20
N ASP A 566 -79.90 -68.82 37.79
CA ASP A 566 -80.69 -69.73 36.95
C ASP A 566 -81.14 -69.15 35.60
N GLY A 567 -80.39 -68.19 35.05
CA GLY A 567 -80.73 -67.55 33.76
C GLY A 567 -81.98 -66.66 33.83
N ARG A 568 -82.43 -66.32 35.04
CA ARG A 568 -83.42 -65.26 35.28
C ARG A 568 -82.70 -64.14 36.03
N GLN A 569 -82.60 -62.97 35.41
CA GLN A 569 -82.22 -61.73 36.11
C GLN A 569 -83.25 -61.49 37.22
N SER A 570 -82.90 -61.89 38.42
CA SER A 570 -83.73 -61.80 39.60
C SER A 570 -83.20 -60.65 40.46
N SER A 571 -83.96 -59.57 40.53
CA SER A 571 -83.78 -58.48 41.49
C SER A 571 -84.35 -58.82 42.89
N GLN A 572 -84.54 -60.10 43.21
CA GLN A 572 -84.96 -60.50 44.56
C GLN A 572 -83.82 -60.25 45.55
N ASN A 573 -84.13 -59.39 46.53
CA ASN A 573 -83.32 -58.99 47.66
C ASN A 573 -82.55 -60.17 48.27
N LEU A 574 -81.27 -60.26 47.92
CA LEU A 574 -80.26 -60.95 48.71
C LEU A 574 -79.66 -59.91 49.67
N ASP A 575 -80.21 -59.89 50.88
CA ASP A 575 -79.74 -59.08 51.99
C ASP A 575 -78.23 -59.27 52.25
N ASN A 576 -77.54 -58.14 52.47
CA ASN A 576 -76.17 -57.98 52.99
C ASN A 576 -74.98 -58.41 52.11
N LYS A 577 -74.83 -57.83 50.91
CA LYS A 577 -73.52 -57.79 50.23
C LYS A 577 -73.00 -56.36 50.13
N VAL A 578 -71.81 -56.13 50.71
CA VAL A 578 -71.06 -54.88 50.65
C VAL A 578 -70.77 -54.55 49.17
N PRO A 579 -71.05 -53.32 48.70
CA PRO A 579 -70.72 -52.91 47.33
C PRO A 579 -69.22 -53.04 47.06
N PRO A 580 -68.80 -53.33 45.81
CA PRO A 580 -67.38 -53.46 45.49
C PRO A 580 -66.67 -52.12 45.74
N VAL A 581 -65.61 -52.14 46.55
CA VAL A 581 -64.78 -50.95 46.78
C VAL A 581 -63.82 -50.81 45.61
N VAL A 582 -63.84 -49.65 44.94
CA VAL A 582 -62.93 -49.32 43.83
C VAL A 582 -62.04 -48.13 44.23
N PHE A 583 -60.75 -48.21 43.89
CA PHE A 583 -59.82 -47.11 44.12
C PHE A 583 -58.79 -47.02 42.99
N PHE A 584 -58.22 -45.83 42.82
CA PHE A 584 -57.23 -45.54 41.79
C PHE A 584 -55.85 -45.38 42.41
N ASN A 585 -54.84 -46.03 41.81
CA ASN A 585 -53.43 -45.83 42.14
C ASN A 585 -52.78 -44.91 41.10
N PRO A 586 -52.49 -43.63 41.43
CA PRO A 586 -51.97 -42.67 40.48
C PRO A 586 -50.53 -42.99 40.04
N GLY A 587 -49.71 -43.62 40.90
CA GLY A 587 -48.31 -43.91 40.58
C GLY A 587 -48.15 -44.91 39.44
N GLU A 588 -49.07 -45.87 39.33
CA GLU A 588 -49.07 -46.93 38.30
C GLU A 588 -50.17 -46.74 37.25
N SER A 589 -51.04 -45.74 37.43
CA SER A 589 -52.25 -45.53 36.61
C SER A 589 -53.13 -46.79 36.53
N THR A 590 -53.37 -47.43 37.67
CA THR A 590 -54.14 -48.68 37.79
C THR A 590 -55.38 -48.48 38.65
N VAL A 591 -56.48 -49.11 38.24
CA VAL A 591 -57.74 -49.20 39.01
C VAL A 591 -57.76 -50.54 39.72
N HIS A 592 -58.03 -50.51 41.02
CA HIS A 592 -58.14 -51.70 41.84
C HIS A 592 -59.58 -51.85 42.33
N VAL A 593 -60.11 -53.07 42.22
CA VAL A 593 -61.44 -53.42 42.72
C VAL A 593 -61.30 -54.51 43.76
N ASN A 594 -61.77 -54.23 44.97
CA ASN A 594 -61.78 -55.21 46.05
C ASN A 594 -63.06 -56.07 45.96
N TYR A 595 -63.15 -56.90 44.92
CA TYR A 595 -64.23 -57.87 44.74
C TYR A 595 -63.77 -59.06 43.88
N LYS A 596 -64.47 -60.19 44.01
CA LYS A 596 -64.20 -61.40 43.23
C LYS A 596 -65.35 -61.70 42.27
N ALA A 597 -65.03 -61.96 41.00
CA ALA A 597 -65.99 -62.58 40.10
C ALA A 597 -66.05 -64.08 40.42
N TYR A 598 -67.23 -64.70 40.30
CA TYR A 598 -67.36 -66.14 40.47
C TYR A 598 -68.53 -66.72 39.68
N PHE A 599 -68.40 -67.99 39.35
CA PHE A 599 -69.49 -68.81 38.82
C PHE A 599 -69.64 -70.04 39.73
N LYS A 600 -70.86 -70.28 40.23
CA LYS A 600 -71.19 -71.41 41.10
C LYS A 600 -72.36 -72.18 40.50
N ALA A 601 -72.15 -73.43 40.13
CA ALA A 601 -73.18 -74.35 39.69
C ALA A 601 -73.39 -75.47 40.73
N TRP A 602 -74.65 -75.77 41.06
CA TRP A 602 -75.00 -76.87 41.95
C TRP A 602 -76.36 -77.46 41.57
N THR A 603 -76.63 -78.70 41.96
CA THR A 603 -77.92 -79.37 41.70
C THR A 603 -78.65 -79.61 43.02
N THR A 604 -79.92 -79.19 43.11
CA THR A 604 -80.76 -79.54 44.27
C THR A 604 -81.72 -80.67 43.91
N HIS A 605 -81.94 -81.56 44.88
CA HIS A 605 -82.87 -82.68 44.76
C HIS A 605 -84.16 -82.32 45.51
N GLY A 606 -85.25 -82.09 44.78
CA GLY A 606 -86.55 -81.76 45.38
C GLY A 606 -87.09 -82.91 46.24
N GLY A 607 -87.31 -82.65 47.53
CA GLY A 607 -87.88 -83.61 48.48
C GLY A 607 -89.40 -83.78 48.31
N ARG A 608 -89.87 -85.04 48.29
CA ARG A 608 -91.29 -85.44 48.18
C ARG A 608 -92.14 -84.88 49.33
N ARG A 609 -93.25 -84.23 49.00
CA ARG A 609 -94.50 -84.32 49.78
C ARG A 609 -95.59 -84.94 48.89
N TYR A 610 -95.87 -86.20 49.18
CA TYR A 610 -97.05 -87.03 48.86
C TYR A 610 -97.29 -87.53 47.41
N ILE A 611 -97.45 -88.86 47.35
CA ILE A 611 -98.03 -89.74 46.31
C ILE A 611 -97.07 -90.28 45.21
N LEU A 612 -97.16 -91.60 45.02
CA LEU A 612 -96.24 -92.49 44.28
C LEU A 612 -96.27 -92.28 42.74
N PHE A 613 -95.10 -92.45 42.11
CA PHE A 613 -94.82 -92.55 40.66
C PHE A 613 -94.79 -91.26 39.81
N GLY A 614 -93.76 -90.45 39.99
CA GLY A 614 -93.27 -89.48 38.99
C GLY A 614 -91.74 -89.32 39.08
N PRO A 615 -91.02 -89.07 37.96
CA PRO A 615 -89.55 -88.95 37.95
C PRO A 615 -89.07 -87.77 38.81
N ARG A 616 -87.97 -87.98 39.56
CA ARG A 616 -87.29 -86.93 40.33
C ARG A 616 -86.87 -85.81 39.37
N ARG A 617 -87.37 -84.60 39.57
CA ARG A 617 -86.87 -83.43 38.83
C ARG A 617 -85.57 -82.98 39.47
N HIS A 618 -84.50 -83.03 38.70
CA HIS A 618 -83.23 -82.39 39.05
C HIS A 618 -83.32 -80.92 38.67
N TYR A 619 -83.14 -80.03 39.64
CA TYR A 619 -83.01 -78.61 39.37
C TYR A 619 -81.52 -78.29 39.34
N HIS A 620 -81.02 -77.94 38.16
CA HIS A 620 -79.68 -77.41 38.00
C HIS A 620 -79.73 -75.91 38.30
N HIS A 621 -79.03 -75.50 39.36
CA HIS A 621 -78.87 -74.11 39.71
C HIS A 621 -77.52 -73.59 39.23
N LYS A 622 -77.49 -72.33 38.82
CA LYS A 622 -76.27 -71.59 38.51
C LYS A 622 -76.36 -70.18 39.07
N THR A 623 -75.27 -69.71 39.65
CA THR A 623 -75.08 -68.31 40.04
C THR A 623 -73.85 -67.78 39.37
N THR A 624 -74.01 -66.72 38.61
CA THR A 624 -72.90 -65.98 38.01
C THR A 624 -72.83 -64.61 38.66
N VAL A 625 -71.66 -64.22 39.15
CA VAL A 625 -71.39 -62.86 39.63
C VAL A 625 -70.37 -62.21 38.72
N ASN A 626 -70.84 -61.24 37.95
CA ASN A 626 -70.02 -60.41 37.09
C ASN A 626 -69.67 -59.13 37.84
N VAL A 627 -68.41 -58.70 37.74
CA VAL A 627 -67.96 -57.43 38.30
C VAL A 627 -67.76 -56.48 37.14
N SER A 628 -68.44 -55.34 37.15
CA SER A 628 -68.23 -54.28 36.18
C SER A 628 -67.52 -53.10 36.83
N VAL A 629 -66.57 -52.54 36.11
CA VAL A 629 -65.80 -51.35 36.49
C VAL A 629 -66.10 -50.30 35.46
N THR A 630 -66.39 -49.08 35.91
CA THR A 630 -66.63 -47.94 35.03
C THR A 630 -65.58 -46.89 35.32
N ILE A 631 -64.76 -46.57 34.32
CA ILE A 631 -63.74 -45.50 34.39
C ILE A 631 -64.35 -44.17 33.92
N PRO A 632 -63.75 -43.02 34.24
CA PRO A 632 -64.27 -41.74 33.80
C PRO A 632 -64.11 -41.54 32.29
N GLU A 633 -64.95 -40.68 31.71
CA GLU A 633 -64.75 -40.20 30.33
C GLU A 633 -63.36 -39.57 30.15
N GLY A 634 -62.78 -39.75 28.97
CA GLY A 634 -61.40 -39.33 28.68
C GLY A 634 -60.34 -40.30 29.18
N TRP A 635 -60.71 -41.46 29.75
CA TRP A 635 -59.80 -42.56 30.03
C TRP A 635 -60.18 -43.80 29.21
N THR A 636 -59.20 -44.68 29.00
CA THR A 636 -59.34 -46.00 28.37
C THR A 636 -58.70 -47.07 29.20
N TYR A 637 -59.14 -48.30 29.00
CA TYR A 637 -58.47 -49.46 29.55
C TYR A 637 -57.19 -49.74 28.78
N GLY A 638 -56.10 -49.95 29.51
CA GLY A 638 -54.88 -50.53 28.97
C GLY A 638 -55.02 -52.03 28.76
N ARG A 639 -53.90 -52.72 28.52
CA ARG A 639 -53.90 -54.18 28.38
C ARG A 639 -54.23 -54.85 29.72
N ILE A 640 -55.41 -55.45 29.82
CA ILE A 640 -55.87 -56.15 31.02
C ILE A 640 -55.44 -57.63 30.95
N ASN A 641 -54.66 -58.07 31.94
CA ASN A 641 -54.30 -59.48 32.08
C ASN A 641 -55.31 -60.17 33.01
N TRP A 642 -56.34 -60.79 32.43
CA TRP A 642 -57.41 -61.50 33.15
C TRP A 642 -57.54 -62.95 32.66
N HIS A 643 -57.65 -63.89 33.59
CA HIS A 643 -57.79 -65.33 33.26
C HIS A 643 -59.24 -65.75 32.95
N GLY A 644 -60.23 -64.92 33.28
CA GLY A 644 -61.63 -65.14 32.93
C GLY A 644 -62.02 -64.47 31.61
N GLN A 645 -63.31 -64.36 31.37
CA GLN A 645 -63.84 -63.55 30.27
C GLN A 645 -64.00 -62.10 30.74
N TYR A 646 -63.75 -61.15 29.85
CA TYR A 646 -64.13 -59.77 30.08
C TYR A 646 -64.58 -59.12 28.78
N GLN A 647 -65.48 -58.16 28.89
CA GLN A 647 -65.96 -57.35 27.79
C GLN A 647 -65.82 -55.87 28.16
N ILE A 648 -65.29 -55.08 27.24
CA ILE A 648 -65.20 -53.62 27.38
C ILE A 648 -66.25 -53.02 26.44
N ASP A 649 -67.15 -52.23 27.01
CA ASP A 649 -68.14 -51.42 26.30
C ASP A 649 -68.00 -49.96 26.75
N GLY A 650 -67.41 -49.12 25.90
CA GLY A 650 -67.03 -47.76 26.22
C GLY A 650 -66.14 -47.69 27.48
N GLN A 651 -66.63 -47.00 28.50
CA GLN A 651 -65.94 -46.83 29.79
C GLN A 651 -66.20 -47.97 30.77
N LYS A 652 -67.00 -48.97 30.43
CA LYS A 652 -67.37 -50.07 31.33
C LYS A 652 -66.67 -51.37 30.93
N ALA A 653 -65.87 -51.94 31.83
CA ALA A 653 -65.29 -53.27 31.69
C ALA A 653 -66.03 -54.26 32.60
N THR A 654 -66.67 -55.28 32.03
CA THR A 654 -67.38 -56.33 32.77
C THR A 654 -66.56 -57.60 32.76
N PHE A 655 -66.24 -58.11 33.94
CA PHE A 655 -65.46 -59.31 34.20
C PHE A 655 -66.38 -60.45 34.62
N SER A 656 -66.24 -61.60 33.97
CA SER A 656 -67.03 -62.81 34.21
C SER A 656 -66.15 -64.06 34.24
N LEU A 657 -66.69 -65.13 34.83
CA LEU A 657 -66.10 -66.46 34.84
C LEU A 657 -67.09 -67.47 34.29
N VAL A 658 -66.58 -68.50 33.63
CA VAL A 658 -67.38 -69.54 32.95
C VAL A 658 -67.28 -70.90 33.63
N ASN A 659 -66.28 -71.09 34.49
CA ASN A 659 -66.02 -72.31 35.23
C ASN A 659 -66.27 -72.10 36.73
N ASN A 660 -66.39 -73.20 37.49
CA ASN A 660 -66.76 -73.22 38.90
C ASN A 660 -65.65 -72.66 39.84
N ASP A 661 -65.22 -71.43 39.58
CA ASP A 661 -64.09 -70.73 40.18
C ASP A 661 -64.52 -69.38 40.80
N GLU A 662 -63.67 -68.85 41.68
CA GLU A 662 -63.81 -67.54 42.30
C GLU A 662 -62.46 -66.80 42.26
N VAL A 663 -62.38 -65.69 41.52
CA VAL A 663 -61.10 -65.00 41.23
C VAL A 663 -61.23 -63.50 41.50
N GLN A 664 -60.21 -62.93 42.16
CA GLN A 664 -60.09 -61.50 42.42
C GLN A 664 -59.86 -60.71 41.14
N ILE A 665 -60.57 -59.60 40.93
CA ILE A 665 -60.32 -58.72 39.79
C ILE A 665 -58.88 -58.17 39.88
N PRO A 666 -58.05 -58.33 38.83
CA PRO A 666 -56.66 -57.88 38.84
C PRO A 666 -56.61 -56.35 38.81
N PRO A 667 -55.46 -55.73 39.13
CA PRO A 667 -55.23 -54.32 38.84
C PRO A 667 -55.50 -54.06 37.36
N ILE A 668 -56.31 -53.05 37.07
CA ILE A 668 -56.76 -52.70 35.72
C ILE A 668 -55.98 -51.47 35.26
N PRO A 669 -55.03 -51.58 34.31
CA PRO A 669 -54.33 -50.41 33.80
C PRO A 669 -55.31 -49.49 33.07
N ILE A 670 -55.20 -48.17 33.30
CA ILE A 670 -55.97 -47.16 32.57
C ILE A 670 -55.05 -46.09 31.98
N ILE A 671 -55.44 -45.54 30.84
CA ILE A 671 -54.66 -44.57 30.07
C ILE A 671 -55.56 -43.39 29.74
N LYS A 672 -55.09 -42.15 29.93
CA LYS A 672 -55.87 -40.96 29.57
C LYS A 672 -55.86 -40.75 28.04
N TYR A 673 -57.01 -40.62 27.40
CA TYR A 673 -57.17 -40.28 25.98
C TYR A 673 -56.72 -38.84 25.68
N LYS A 674 -56.43 -38.58 24.41
CA LYS A 674 -56.02 -37.26 23.89
C LYS A 674 -57.08 -36.21 24.12
#